data_AF-A0A2K1FUM4-F1
#
_entry.id   AF-A0A2K1FUM4-F1
#
_cell.length_a   1.000
_cell.length_b   1.000
_cell.length_c   1.000
_cell.angle_alpha   90.00
_cell.angle_beta   90.00
_cell.angle_gamma   90.00
#
_symmetry.space_group_name_H-M   'P 1'
#
loop_
_entity.id
_entity.type
_entity.pdbx_description
1 polymer ?
#
loop_
_entity_poly.entity_id
_entity_poly.type
_entity_poly.pdbx_seq_one_letter_code
_entity_poly.pdbx_strand_id
1 'polypeptide(L)'
;MCGVAGVLAGPRAEPAGLDELKRMIAMIGHRGPDGYGFYRDGRIGLAHARLSIVGLEGGFQPIHNEERTLWITFNGEIFNHVELRRDLEARGHRFYTRTDTEVIVHAFEEYGPAAWAKLNGQFAIGLWDAVKRELWLVRDRLGILPLFYARSGDHLAFASEAKALFGGGRVEPRFDAARLAQVFTHWSVAPQGSVFAGVQSVPPATAIRIDADLRLHEARYWEPDMAGDPALSRITLDEAADRLEEKLLDAIRLRLRADVPVGVYISGGLDSSVIAALARKLDTTQMHSFGVRFADNAFDETPQQRLVAGHVGTEHHDILCTAEDIQAALPDVIWHGESPLVRTAPAPLFLLSRLVRDSGIRVVLSGEGADEWLAGYDIFKEDKVRRFWARQPHSTARPKLLSRIHPYAATSGQKDSPLWQAFWKRGMTETDDPFYAHRIRWQNTAWTQRLLAPDVRSAANAQAFDDAVAVHLPAGWSRWSPLARTQWTEIAAFMSPYLLTSQGDRVAMANSIEVRYPFLDPEVDDLCAALPDRVKMLGLRDKLALRRVASRLLPAEIFHRPKRPYRAPMTTALFGAQAPAYVQDLLSEESLNRYGLVDAAGVAALAAKAHRTDGRMAGEREEMALVGVLTLQMLARNVLDELPGRASTLRARLDATPIHILEEHLDSAAA
;
A
#
# COMPACT_ATOMS: atom_id res chain seq x y z
N MET A 1 -7.23 -8.75 -9.57
CA MET A 1 -7.21 -8.51 -8.10
C MET A 1 -8.24 -9.36 -7.39
N CYS A 2 -7.89 -10.05 -6.31
CA CYS A 2 -8.69 -11.10 -5.66
C CYS A 2 -8.45 -11.14 -4.14
N GLY A 3 -9.17 -12.01 -3.44
CA GLY A 3 -8.82 -12.45 -2.09
C GLY A 3 -8.20 -13.84 -2.12
N VAL A 4 -7.06 -14.04 -1.45
CA VAL A 4 -6.45 -15.37 -1.27
C VAL A 4 -6.41 -15.73 0.21
N ALA A 5 -6.57 -17.02 0.51
CA ALA A 5 -6.39 -17.57 1.84
C ALA A 5 -5.95 -19.04 1.76
N GLY A 6 -5.32 -19.55 2.82
CA GLY A 6 -5.01 -20.96 2.93
C GLY A 6 -4.40 -21.36 4.26
N VAL A 7 -4.34 -22.67 4.49
CA VAL A 7 -3.81 -23.28 5.72
C VAL A 7 -2.99 -24.51 5.35
N LEU A 8 -1.73 -24.52 5.76
CA LEU A 8 -0.82 -25.66 5.67
C LEU A 8 -0.75 -26.37 7.02
N ALA A 9 -1.01 -27.68 7.02
CA ALA A 9 -0.86 -28.54 8.19
C ALA A 9 0.56 -29.13 8.27
N GLY A 10 1.13 -29.03 9.47
CA GLY A 10 2.39 -29.65 9.84
C GLY A 10 2.28 -31.17 10.02
N PRO A 11 3.38 -31.84 10.38
CA PRO A 11 3.46 -33.30 10.41
C PRO A 11 2.49 -34.02 11.35
N ARG A 12 1.98 -33.34 12.38
CA ARG A 12 1.12 -33.91 13.44
C ARG A 12 -0.27 -33.29 13.44
N ALA A 13 -0.60 -32.55 12.40
CA ALA A 13 -1.81 -31.75 12.32
C ALA A 13 -2.73 -32.26 11.22
N GLU A 14 -4.03 -32.26 11.50
CA GLU A 14 -5.04 -32.51 10.49
C GLU A 14 -5.14 -31.31 9.52
N PRO A 15 -5.39 -31.56 8.21
CA PRO A 15 -5.63 -30.51 7.24
C PRO A 15 -6.81 -29.60 7.58
N ALA A 16 -6.84 -28.42 6.98
CA ALA A 16 -7.97 -27.51 7.12
C ALA A 16 -9.25 -28.11 6.50
N GLY A 17 -10.34 -28.08 7.27
CA GLY A 17 -11.68 -28.42 6.77
C GLY A 17 -12.20 -27.37 5.78
N LEU A 18 -13.13 -27.76 4.91
CA LEU A 18 -13.73 -26.82 3.95
C LEU A 18 -14.43 -25.64 4.64
N ASP A 19 -15.14 -25.88 5.73
CA ASP A 19 -15.83 -24.78 6.43
C ASP A 19 -14.85 -23.77 7.03
N GLU A 20 -13.67 -24.22 7.48
CA GLU A 20 -12.61 -23.31 7.91
C GLU A 20 -12.16 -22.38 6.77
N LEU A 21 -11.86 -22.94 5.61
CA LEU A 21 -11.49 -22.16 4.42
C LEU A 21 -12.61 -21.22 3.97
N LYS A 22 -13.88 -21.66 4.05
CA LYS A 22 -15.05 -20.83 3.77
C LYS A 22 -15.16 -19.65 4.74
N ARG A 23 -14.93 -19.86 6.04
CA ARG A 23 -14.91 -18.76 7.02
C ARG A 23 -13.78 -17.77 6.72
N MET A 24 -12.58 -18.26 6.40
CA MET A 24 -11.45 -17.38 6.04
C MET A 24 -11.78 -16.53 4.82
N ILE A 25 -12.25 -17.14 3.73
CA ILE A 25 -12.47 -16.42 2.47
C ILE A 25 -13.68 -15.48 2.54
N ALA A 26 -14.71 -15.82 3.31
CA ALA A 26 -15.87 -14.94 3.52
C ALA A 26 -15.49 -13.60 4.14
N MET A 27 -14.46 -13.58 5.01
CA MET A 27 -13.94 -12.34 5.61
C MET A 27 -13.35 -11.37 4.60
N ILE A 28 -12.98 -11.85 3.40
CA ILE A 28 -12.35 -11.08 2.33
C ILE A 28 -13.10 -11.17 1.00
N GLY A 29 -14.37 -11.59 1.02
CA GLY A 29 -15.21 -11.71 -0.17
C GLY A 29 -15.44 -10.37 -0.90
N HIS A 30 -15.33 -9.23 -0.21
CA HIS A 30 -15.38 -7.90 -0.84
C HIS A 30 -14.29 -7.69 -1.89
N ARG A 31 -13.16 -8.40 -1.77
CA ARG A 31 -12.07 -8.31 -2.74
C ARG A 31 -12.38 -9.04 -4.06
N GLY A 32 -13.30 -9.99 -4.01
CA GLY A 32 -13.61 -10.86 -5.14
C GLY A 32 -15.06 -11.34 -5.09
N PRO A 33 -16.02 -10.46 -5.39
CA PRO A 33 -17.45 -10.76 -5.27
C PRO A 33 -18.00 -11.66 -6.40
N ASP A 34 -17.22 -11.94 -7.45
CA ASP A 34 -17.70 -12.63 -8.65
C ASP A 34 -17.72 -14.16 -8.51
N GLY A 35 -17.04 -14.73 -7.51
CA GLY A 35 -17.13 -16.15 -7.20
C GLY A 35 -16.02 -16.68 -6.30
N TYR A 36 -16.18 -17.91 -5.84
CA TYR A 36 -15.28 -18.54 -4.87
C TYR A 36 -14.77 -19.89 -5.37
N GLY A 37 -13.53 -20.22 -5.02
CA GLY A 37 -12.94 -21.51 -5.34
C GLY A 37 -12.05 -22.05 -4.22
N PHE A 38 -11.98 -23.37 -4.14
CA PHE A 38 -11.28 -24.10 -3.08
C PHE A 38 -10.52 -25.30 -3.64
N TYR A 39 -9.34 -25.55 -3.10
CA TYR A 39 -8.55 -26.77 -3.30
C TYR A 39 -8.13 -27.31 -1.93
N ARG A 40 -8.15 -28.64 -1.77
CA ARG A 40 -7.69 -29.31 -0.55
C ARG A 40 -7.01 -30.63 -0.88
N ASP A 41 -5.96 -30.93 -0.12
CA ASP A 41 -5.38 -32.28 -0.05
C ASP A 41 -5.07 -32.67 1.41
N GLY A 42 -4.30 -33.75 1.59
CA GLY A 42 -3.89 -34.25 2.91
C GLY A 42 -2.92 -33.36 3.69
N ARG A 43 -2.57 -32.18 3.20
CA ARG A 43 -1.65 -31.22 3.85
C ARG A 43 -2.10 -29.78 3.78
N ILE A 44 -2.68 -29.34 2.66
CA ILE A 44 -3.02 -27.93 2.45
C ILE A 44 -4.48 -27.74 2.10
N GLY A 45 -5.02 -26.60 2.54
CA GLY A 45 -6.25 -26.02 2.04
C GLY A 45 -5.98 -24.65 1.41
N LEU A 46 -6.44 -24.43 0.20
CA LEU A 46 -6.36 -23.16 -0.53
C LEU A 46 -7.78 -22.65 -0.80
N ALA A 47 -7.98 -21.34 -0.67
CA ALA A 47 -9.24 -20.65 -0.93
C ALA A 47 -9.00 -19.36 -1.71
N HIS A 48 -9.99 -18.99 -2.52
CA HIS A 48 -9.92 -17.84 -3.40
C HIS A 48 -11.28 -17.14 -3.55
N ALA A 49 -11.28 -15.81 -3.56
CA ALA A 49 -12.39 -14.93 -3.90
C ALA A 49 -12.03 -14.14 -5.16
N ARG A 50 -12.82 -14.28 -6.22
CA ARG A 50 -12.50 -13.81 -7.58
C ARG A 50 -13.14 -12.47 -7.90
N LEU A 51 -12.35 -11.53 -8.43
CA LEU A 51 -12.86 -10.43 -9.27
C LEU A 51 -12.45 -10.71 -10.71
N SER A 52 -13.42 -10.74 -11.62
CA SER A 52 -13.18 -11.09 -13.01
C SER A 52 -12.74 -9.85 -13.79
N ILE A 53 -11.49 -9.86 -14.27
CA ILE A 53 -10.86 -8.77 -15.05
C ILE A 53 -10.25 -9.31 -16.35
N VAL A 54 -9.52 -10.42 -16.29
CA VAL A 54 -8.99 -11.17 -17.45
C VAL A 54 -9.51 -12.60 -17.42
N GLY A 55 -9.87 -13.13 -18.59
CA GLY A 55 -10.37 -14.50 -18.74
C GLY A 55 -11.71 -14.67 -18.04
N LEU A 56 -12.70 -13.83 -18.37
CA LEU A 56 -14.00 -13.76 -17.67
C LEU A 56 -14.66 -15.14 -17.50
N GLU A 57 -14.52 -16.01 -18.51
CA GLU A 57 -14.96 -17.41 -18.49
C GLU A 57 -13.82 -18.36 -18.07
N GLY A 58 -14.06 -19.24 -17.09
CA GLY A 58 -13.16 -20.36 -16.76
C GLY A 58 -11.95 -20.04 -15.88
N GLY A 59 -11.73 -18.78 -15.49
CA GLY A 59 -10.61 -18.36 -14.63
C GLY A 59 -10.79 -18.58 -13.13
N PHE A 60 -11.50 -19.63 -12.70
CA PHE A 60 -11.64 -19.94 -11.27
C PHE A 60 -10.32 -20.50 -10.72
N GLN A 61 -9.93 -20.00 -9.57
CA GLN A 61 -8.76 -20.46 -8.82
C GLN A 61 -9.23 -21.23 -7.58
N PRO A 62 -8.45 -22.19 -7.04
CA PRO A 62 -7.06 -22.51 -7.41
C PRO A 62 -6.85 -23.14 -8.81
N ILE A 63 -5.76 -22.78 -9.48
CA ILE A 63 -5.35 -23.26 -10.81
C ILE A 63 -4.17 -24.24 -10.68
N HIS A 64 -4.03 -25.20 -11.60
CA HIS A 64 -3.02 -26.25 -11.56
C HIS A 64 -2.19 -26.34 -12.86
N ASN A 65 -1.12 -27.15 -12.88
CA ASN A 65 -0.43 -27.59 -14.12
C ASN A 65 -1.08 -28.87 -14.67
N GLU A 66 -0.63 -29.37 -15.82
CA GLU A 66 -1.22 -30.51 -16.54
C GLU A 66 -1.32 -31.76 -15.66
N GLU A 67 -0.26 -32.05 -14.89
CA GLU A 67 -0.17 -33.22 -14.01
C GLU A 67 -0.84 -33.01 -12.65
N ARG A 68 -1.39 -31.82 -12.38
CA ARG A 68 -2.01 -31.45 -11.08
C ARG A 68 -1.06 -31.60 -9.88
N THR A 69 0.24 -31.40 -10.11
CA THR A 69 1.28 -31.47 -9.09
C THR A 69 1.57 -30.10 -8.47
N LEU A 70 1.21 -29.03 -9.16
CA LEU A 70 1.32 -27.65 -8.69
C LEU A 70 -0.08 -27.03 -8.61
N TRP A 71 -0.34 -26.27 -7.55
CA TRP A 71 -1.62 -25.57 -7.33
C TRP A 71 -1.39 -24.14 -6.86
N ILE A 72 -2.09 -23.17 -7.43
CA ILE A 72 -1.92 -21.75 -7.10
C ILE A 72 -3.23 -21.08 -6.66
N THR A 73 -3.15 -20.25 -5.61
CA THR A 73 -4.10 -19.17 -5.32
C THR A 73 -3.36 -17.84 -5.44
N PHE A 74 -3.93 -16.89 -6.18
CA PHE A 74 -3.25 -15.70 -6.68
C PHE A 74 -4.16 -14.47 -6.59
N ASN A 75 -3.65 -13.43 -5.93
CA ASN A 75 -4.21 -12.08 -6.02
C ASN A 75 -3.23 -11.24 -6.83
N GLY A 76 -3.62 -10.80 -8.02
CA GLY A 76 -2.80 -9.88 -8.81
C GLY A 76 -3.16 -9.78 -10.27
N GLU A 77 -2.19 -9.29 -11.03
CA GLU A 77 -2.14 -9.32 -12.50
C GLU A 77 -0.67 -9.48 -12.94
N ILE A 78 -0.41 -10.41 -13.86
CA ILE A 78 0.88 -10.56 -14.55
C ILE A 78 0.77 -9.91 -15.94
N PHE A 79 1.28 -8.70 -16.09
CA PHE A 79 1.08 -7.90 -17.30
C PHE A 79 1.82 -8.45 -18.52
N ASN A 80 2.96 -9.15 -18.32
CA ASN A 80 3.71 -9.83 -19.38
C ASN A 80 3.27 -11.30 -19.62
N HIS A 81 2.08 -11.69 -19.18
CA HIS A 81 1.60 -13.07 -19.32
C HIS A 81 1.50 -13.53 -20.79
N VAL A 82 1.22 -12.63 -21.73
CA VAL A 82 1.12 -12.95 -23.16
C VAL A 82 2.48 -13.40 -23.69
N GLU A 83 3.54 -12.66 -23.35
CA GLU A 83 4.91 -12.95 -23.75
C GLU A 83 5.41 -14.24 -23.09
N LEU A 84 5.17 -14.39 -21.78
CA LEU A 84 5.56 -15.58 -21.02
C LEU A 84 4.83 -16.84 -21.51
N ARG A 85 3.52 -16.76 -21.77
CA ARG A 85 2.73 -17.88 -22.30
C ARG A 85 3.32 -18.40 -23.61
N ARG A 86 3.66 -17.50 -24.55
CA ARG A 86 4.26 -17.90 -25.84
C ARG A 86 5.58 -18.64 -25.67
N ASP A 87 6.44 -18.19 -24.76
CA ASP A 87 7.71 -18.87 -24.46
C ASP A 87 7.48 -20.25 -23.83
N LEU A 88 6.51 -20.38 -22.92
CA LEU A 88 6.15 -21.65 -22.27
C LEU A 88 5.48 -22.63 -23.24
N GLU A 89 4.56 -22.18 -24.08
CA GLU A 89 3.95 -23.00 -25.13
C GLU A 89 5.02 -23.54 -26.10
N ALA A 90 6.01 -22.70 -26.47
CA ALA A 90 7.14 -23.12 -27.31
C ALA A 90 8.03 -24.18 -26.64
N ARG A 91 8.00 -24.30 -25.31
CA ARG A 91 8.70 -25.31 -24.52
C ARG A 91 7.86 -26.57 -24.25
N GLY A 92 6.60 -26.59 -24.68
CA GLY A 92 5.72 -27.76 -24.63
C GLY A 92 4.63 -27.72 -23.56
N HIS A 93 4.55 -26.66 -22.76
CA HIS A 93 3.50 -26.44 -21.76
C HIS A 93 2.13 -26.26 -22.45
N ARG A 94 1.09 -26.85 -21.89
CA ARG A 94 -0.29 -26.88 -22.39
C ARG A 94 -1.22 -26.22 -21.39
N PHE A 95 -1.72 -25.06 -21.80
CA PHE A 95 -2.65 -24.29 -21.02
C PHE A 95 -4.10 -24.75 -21.23
N TYR A 96 -4.87 -24.87 -20.15
CA TYR A 96 -6.31 -25.14 -20.18
C TYR A 96 -7.16 -23.90 -19.85
N THR A 97 -6.54 -22.80 -19.41
CA THR A 97 -7.19 -21.50 -19.24
C THR A 97 -6.55 -20.43 -20.14
N ARG A 98 -7.15 -19.24 -20.15
CA ARG A 98 -6.60 -18.03 -20.78
C ARG A 98 -6.15 -16.99 -19.77
N THR A 99 -6.16 -17.32 -18.48
CA THR A 99 -5.79 -16.36 -17.44
C THR A 99 -4.28 -16.15 -17.42
N ASP A 100 -3.88 -15.01 -16.88
CA ASP A 100 -2.50 -14.70 -16.52
C ASP A 100 -1.98 -15.60 -15.38
N THR A 101 -2.89 -16.09 -14.53
CA THR A 101 -2.56 -16.91 -13.36
C THR A 101 -1.88 -18.24 -13.72
N GLU A 102 -2.36 -18.93 -14.75
CA GLU A 102 -1.82 -20.23 -15.18
C GLU A 102 -0.36 -20.12 -15.67
N VAL A 103 0.00 -18.96 -16.24
CA VAL A 103 1.38 -18.68 -16.65
C VAL A 103 2.36 -18.77 -15.48
N ILE A 104 1.92 -18.40 -14.27
CA ILE A 104 2.76 -18.48 -13.06
C ILE A 104 3.08 -19.94 -12.73
N VAL A 105 2.11 -20.84 -12.87
CA VAL A 105 2.27 -22.26 -12.55
C VAL A 105 3.30 -22.90 -13.48
N HIS A 106 3.11 -22.76 -14.79
CA HIS A 106 4.05 -23.30 -15.78
C HIS A 106 5.41 -22.58 -15.75
N ALA A 107 5.47 -21.28 -15.45
CA ALA A 107 6.74 -20.59 -15.26
C ALA A 107 7.51 -21.16 -14.07
N PHE A 108 6.84 -21.46 -12.96
CA PHE A 108 7.47 -22.09 -11.79
C PHE A 108 7.88 -23.54 -12.09
N GLU A 109 7.08 -24.29 -12.83
CA GLU A 109 7.42 -25.63 -13.29
C GLU A 109 8.69 -25.66 -14.14
N GLU A 110 8.80 -24.75 -15.11
CA GLU A 110 9.94 -24.64 -16.04
C GLU A 110 11.20 -24.08 -15.36
N TYR A 111 11.06 -23.01 -14.59
CA TYR A 111 12.19 -22.20 -14.10
C TYR A 111 12.45 -22.35 -12.60
N GLY A 112 11.59 -23.06 -11.87
CA GLY A 112 11.62 -23.09 -10.41
C GLY A 112 11.52 -21.69 -9.81
N PRO A 113 12.21 -21.42 -8.68
CA PRO A 113 12.20 -20.10 -8.04
C PRO A 113 12.73 -18.94 -8.89
N ALA A 114 13.44 -19.21 -9.99
CA ALA A 114 13.88 -18.16 -10.91
C ALA A 114 12.69 -17.55 -11.70
N ALA A 115 11.52 -18.20 -11.71
CA ALA A 115 10.30 -17.68 -12.29
C ALA A 115 9.89 -16.31 -11.70
N TRP A 116 10.09 -16.11 -10.39
CA TRP A 116 9.64 -14.90 -9.69
C TRP A 116 10.24 -13.62 -10.27
N ALA A 117 11.51 -13.67 -10.69
CA ALA A 117 12.20 -12.53 -11.30
C ALA A 117 11.76 -12.23 -12.75
N LYS A 118 11.05 -13.17 -13.41
CA LYS A 118 10.54 -13.02 -14.77
C LYS A 118 9.14 -12.39 -14.83
N LEU A 119 8.45 -12.32 -13.70
CA LEU A 119 7.10 -11.78 -13.61
C LEU A 119 7.15 -10.25 -13.66
N ASN A 120 6.47 -9.64 -14.65
CA ASN A 120 6.12 -8.23 -14.63
C ASN A 120 4.66 -8.13 -14.17
N GLY A 121 4.44 -7.64 -12.97
CA GLY A 121 3.11 -7.62 -12.38
C GLY A 121 3.07 -7.06 -10.97
N GLN A 122 1.85 -7.02 -10.44
CA GLN A 122 1.55 -6.78 -9.03
C GLN A 122 0.85 -8.03 -8.50
N PHE A 123 1.38 -8.63 -7.44
CA PHE A 123 0.98 -9.99 -7.06
C PHE A 123 1.26 -10.35 -5.60
N ALA A 124 0.36 -11.18 -5.08
CA ALA A 124 0.51 -11.99 -3.88
C ALA A 124 0.12 -13.43 -4.24
N ILE A 125 1.08 -14.35 -4.11
CA ILE A 125 0.98 -15.75 -4.57
C ILE A 125 1.02 -16.68 -3.35
N GLY A 126 0.12 -17.66 -3.32
CA GLY A 126 0.28 -18.90 -2.58
C GLY A 126 0.33 -20.08 -3.56
N LEU A 127 1.50 -20.69 -3.75
CA LEU A 127 1.71 -21.82 -4.66
C LEU A 127 2.13 -23.08 -3.87
N TRP A 128 1.41 -24.18 -4.09
CA TRP A 128 1.64 -25.46 -3.47
C TRP A 128 2.29 -26.42 -4.46
N ASP A 129 3.43 -27.00 -4.08
CA ASP A 129 4.09 -28.11 -4.78
C ASP A 129 3.74 -29.41 -4.04
N ALA A 130 2.80 -30.19 -4.58
CA ALA A 130 2.30 -31.41 -3.94
C ALA A 130 3.33 -32.55 -3.92
N VAL A 131 4.28 -32.54 -4.87
CA VAL A 131 5.35 -33.54 -4.97
C VAL A 131 6.39 -33.30 -3.88
N LYS A 132 6.85 -32.06 -3.74
CA LYS A 132 7.83 -31.69 -2.70
C LYS A 132 7.20 -31.44 -1.34
N ARG A 133 5.88 -31.25 -1.29
CA ARG A 133 5.11 -30.85 -0.10
C ARG A 133 5.60 -29.52 0.47
N GLU A 134 5.75 -28.53 -0.40
CA GLU A 134 6.23 -27.20 -0.05
C GLU A 134 5.22 -26.13 -0.48
N LEU A 135 4.98 -25.15 0.39
CA LEU A 135 4.19 -23.96 0.09
C LEU A 135 5.13 -22.78 -0.20
N TRP A 136 4.84 -22.03 -1.24
CA TRP A 136 5.51 -20.79 -1.59
C TRP A 136 4.57 -19.61 -1.39
N LEU A 137 4.96 -18.68 -0.52
CA LEU A 137 4.32 -17.37 -0.37
C LEU A 137 5.21 -16.32 -1.03
N VAL A 138 4.74 -15.67 -2.09
CA VAL A 138 5.55 -14.74 -2.89
C VAL A 138 4.82 -13.42 -3.06
N ARG A 139 5.53 -12.30 -2.90
CA ARG A 139 4.98 -10.95 -3.02
C ARG A 139 5.76 -10.13 -4.06
N ASP A 140 5.08 -9.26 -4.79
CA ASP A 140 5.68 -8.41 -5.84
C ASP A 140 6.82 -7.51 -5.35
N ARG A 141 7.59 -6.96 -6.30
CA ARG A 141 8.84 -6.21 -6.05
C ARG A 141 8.69 -5.10 -4.99
N LEU A 142 7.56 -4.42 -4.96
CA LEU A 142 7.32 -3.24 -4.13
C LEU A 142 6.22 -3.45 -3.09
N GLY A 143 5.72 -4.69 -2.96
CA GLY A 143 4.71 -5.05 -1.98
C GLY A 143 3.36 -4.38 -2.24
N ILE A 144 3.01 -4.13 -3.50
CA ILE A 144 1.74 -3.51 -3.91
C ILE A 144 0.57 -4.30 -3.31
N LEU A 145 0.60 -5.63 -3.42
CA LEU A 145 -0.49 -6.49 -2.95
C LEU A 145 -0.19 -7.13 -1.61
N PRO A 146 -1.14 -7.13 -0.66
CA PRO A 146 -0.89 -7.64 0.67
C PRO A 146 -0.89 -9.18 0.71
N LEU A 147 -0.01 -9.72 1.56
CA LEU A 147 0.01 -11.14 1.91
C LEU A 147 0.50 -11.29 3.35
N PHE A 148 -0.34 -11.87 4.20
CA PHE A 148 -0.10 -12.07 5.63
C PHE A 148 -0.06 -13.56 5.94
N TYR A 149 0.71 -13.93 6.95
CA TYR A 149 0.76 -15.29 7.47
C TYR A 149 0.93 -15.31 8.99
N ALA A 150 0.49 -16.40 9.61
CA ALA A 150 0.60 -16.63 11.05
C ALA A 150 0.77 -18.13 11.32
N ARG A 151 1.65 -18.46 12.26
CA ARG A 151 1.78 -19.82 12.79
C ARG A 151 0.85 -20.00 13.98
N SER A 152 0.08 -21.07 13.99
CA SER A 152 -0.74 -21.47 15.13
C SER A 152 -0.55 -22.96 15.40
N GLY A 153 0.19 -23.28 16.47
CA GLY A 153 0.57 -24.66 16.77
C GLY A 153 1.36 -25.32 15.63
N ASP A 154 0.83 -26.44 15.14
CA ASP A 154 1.36 -27.20 14.01
C ASP A 154 0.64 -26.87 12.69
N HIS A 155 0.17 -25.63 12.55
CA HIS A 155 -0.41 -25.08 11.32
C HIS A 155 0.24 -23.75 10.95
N LEU A 156 0.26 -23.43 9.66
CA LEU A 156 0.55 -22.12 9.12
C LEU A 156 -0.62 -21.64 8.26
N ALA A 157 -1.24 -20.52 8.65
CA ALA A 157 -2.31 -19.88 7.90
C ALA A 157 -1.76 -18.66 7.13
N PHE A 158 -2.29 -18.40 5.95
CA PHE A 158 -1.99 -17.20 5.17
C PHE A 158 -3.24 -16.61 4.52
N ALA A 159 -3.23 -15.29 4.25
CA ALA A 159 -4.32 -14.60 3.57
C ALA A 159 -3.92 -13.20 3.06
N SER A 160 -4.71 -12.63 2.15
CA SER A 160 -4.54 -11.23 1.71
C SER A 160 -4.75 -10.21 2.83
N GLU A 161 -5.63 -10.49 3.80
CA GLU A 161 -5.98 -9.58 4.89
C GLU A 161 -5.98 -10.34 6.23
N ALA A 162 -5.52 -9.70 7.31
CA ALA A 162 -5.31 -10.34 8.60
C ALA A 162 -6.61 -10.92 9.19
N LYS A 163 -7.75 -10.25 8.95
CA LYS A 163 -9.07 -10.71 9.44
C LYS A 163 -9.52 -12.04 8.87
N ALA A 164 -9.01 -12.46 7.71
CA ALA A 164 -9.25 -13.82 7.20
C ALA A 164 -8.55 -14.87 8.06
N LEU A 165 -7.36 -14.58 8.62
CA LEU A 165 -6.66 -15.50 9.53
C LEU A 165 -7.47 -15.74 10.81
N PHE A 166 -8.09 -14.67 11.33
CA PHE A 166 -8.96 -14.77 12.52
C PHE A 166 -10.27 -15.50 12.21
N GLY A 167 -10.86 -15.28 11.04
CA GLY A 167 -12.08 -15.97 10.60
C GLY A 167 -11.93 -17.49 10.53
N GLY A 168 -10.73 -18.00 10.26
CA GLY A 168 -10.43 -19.44 10.32
C GLY A 168 -10.58 -20.03 11.73
N GLY A 169 -10.36 -19.21 12.77
CA GLY A 169 -10.48 -19.60 14.18
C GLY A 169 -9.20 -20.17 14.80
N ARG A 170 -8.11 -20.30 14.04
CA ARG A 170 -6.81 -20.77 14.55
C ARG A 170 -5.94 -19.64 15.12
N VAL A 171 -6.14 -18.41 14.66
CA VAL A 171 -5.35 -17.25 15.04
C VAL A 171 -6.23 -16.33 15.87
N GLU A 172 -5.79 -16.00 17.07
CA GLU A 172 -6.51 -15.07 17.94
C GLU A 172 -6.22 -13.60 17.56
N PRO A 173 -7.25 -12.74 17.50
CA PRO A 173 -7.06 -11.32 17.27
C PRO A 173 -6.49 -10.65 18.52
N ARG A 174 -5.16 -10.50 18.58
CA ARG A 174 -4.46 -9.80 19.66
C ARG A 174 -3.56 -8.72 19.11
N PHE A 175 -3.48 -7.57 19.77
CA PHE A 175 -2.58 -6.49 19.37
C PHE A 175 -1.14 -6.72 19.86
N ASP A 176 -0.19 -6.27 19.05
CA ASP A 176 1.22 -6.12 19.43
C ASP A 176 1.47 -4.67 19.85
N ALA A 177 1.77 -4.47 21.13
CA ALA A 177 2.00 -3.16 21.73
C ALA A 177 3.15 -2.38 21.06
N ALA A 178 4.26 -3.06 20.73
CA ALA A 178 5.40 -2.41 20.11
C ALA A 178 5.06 -1.97 18.67
N ARG A 179 4.34 -2.80 17.92
CA ARG A 179 3.88 -2.49 16.56
C ARG A 179 2.83 -1.38 16.55
N LEU A 180 1.93 -1.33 17.53
CA LEU A 180 1.02 -0.21 17.71
C LEU A 180 1.80 1.10 17.93
N ALA A 181 2.79 1.11 18.82
CA ALA A 181 3.59 2.30 19.06
C ALA A 181 4.34 2.80 17.81
N GLN A 182 4.75 1.88 16.92
CA GLN A 182 5.36 2.23 15.63
C GLN A 182 4.40 3.04 14.73
N VAL A 183 3.11 2.66 14.65
CA VAL A 183 2.11 3.40 13.85
C VAL A 183 1.99 4.85 14.32
N PHE A 184 2.05 5.10 15.62
CA PHE A 184 2.04 6.44 16.22
C PHE A 184 3.37 7.21 16.10
N THR A 185 4.32 6.74 15.28
CA THR A 185 5.57 7.45 14.98
C THR A 185 5.89 7.46 13.49
N HIS A 186 5.72 6.31 12.85
CA HIS A 186 6.09 6.05 11.47
C HIS A 186 4.87 5.95 10.54
N TRP A 187 3.65 6.07 11.08
CA TRP A 187 2.35 5.91 10.39
C TRP A 187 2.06 4.51 9.86
N SER A 188 3.00 3.60 10.03
CA SER A 188 2.91 2.19 9.70
C SER A 188 3.80 1.37 10.63
N VAL A 189 3.68 0.05 10.54
CA VAL A 189 4.61 -0.88 11.18
C VAL A 189 5.87 -1.05 10.34
N ALA A 190 6.98 -1.42 10.97
CA ALA A 190 8.18 -1.80 10.21
C ALA A 190 7.87 -2.98 9.25
N PRO A 191 8.65 -3.15 8.17
CA PRO A 191 8.49 -4.27 7.24
C PRO A 191 8.36 -5.64 7.94
N GLN A 192 7.73 -6.59 7.24
CA GLN A 192 7.47 -7.95 7.74
C GLN A 192 6.60 -8.02 9.01
N GLY A 193 5.69 -7.06 9.20
CA GLY A 193 4.83 -6.99 10.38
C GLY A 193 3.38 -6.65 10.09
N SER A 194 2.58 -6.73 11.14
CA SER A 194 1.24 -6.14 11.26
C SER A 194 1.09 -5.56 12.68
N VAL A 195 -0.04 -4.91 12.98
CA VAL A 195 -0.36 -4.47 14.35
C VAL A 195 -0.84 -5.62 15.25
N PHE A 196 -1.00 -6.82 14.70
CA PHE A 196 -1.48 -7.99 15.41
C PHE A 196 -0.33 -8.93 15.80
N ALA A 197 -0.35 -9.40 17.04
CA ALA A 197 0.63 -10.32 17.58
C ALA A 197 0.61 -11.66 16.82
N GLY A 198 1.77 -12.15 16.39
CA GLY A 198 1.91 -13.41 15.66
C GLY A 198 1.51 -13.36 14.19
N VAL A 199 1.02 -12.22 13.68
CA VAL A 199 0.66 -12.02 12.26
C VAL A 199 1.74 -11.20 11.57
N GLN A 200 2.44 -11.84 10.63
CA GLN A 200 3.50 -11.23 9.82
C GLN A 200 3.00 -10.96 8.41
N SER A 201 3.61 -9.99 7.73
CA SER A 201 3.43 -9.79 6.28
C SER A 201 4.62 -10.35 5.51
N VAL A 202 4.39 -10.90 4.32
CA VAL A 202 5.50 -11.26 3.42
C VAL A 202 6.18 -9.96 2.98
N PRO A 203 7.52 -9.82 3.10
CA PRO A 203 8.21 -8.61 2.66
C PRO A 203 8.10 -8.39 1.13
N PRO A 204 8.23 -7.15 0.64
CA PRO A 204 8.36 -6.86 -0.79
C PRO A 204 9.53 -7.63 -1.42
N ALA A 205 9.37 -8.05 -2.68
CA ALA A 205 10.37 -8.77 -3.47
C ALA A 205 10.86 -10.10 -2.87
N THR A 206 10.05 -10.72 -2.02
CA THR A 206 10.43 -11.91 -1.26
C THR A 206 9.57 -13.11 -1.63
N ALA A 207 10.23 -14.27 -1.72
CA ALA A 207 9.62 -15.59 -1.73
C ALA A 207 9.95 -16.29 -0.40
N ILE A 208 8.91 -16.73 0.32
CA ILE A 208 9.04 -17.57 1.52
C ILE A 208 8.61 -18.97 1.13
N ARG A 209 9.56 -19.92 1.15
CA ARG A 209 9.27 -21.34 1.01
C ARG A 209 9.05 -21.95 2.40
N ILE A 210 7.92 -22.62 2.58
CA ILE A 210 7.57 -23.35 3.80
C ILE A 210 7.63 -24.84 3.50
N ASP A 211 8.51 -25.56 4.20
CA ASP A 211 8.67 -27.00 4.06
C ASP A 211 7.57 -27.80 4.81
N ALA A 212 7.60 -29.13 4.66
CA ALA A 212 6.64 -30.03 5.32
C ALA A 212 6.70 -30.02 6.86
N ASP A 213 7.77 -29.49 7.45
CA ASP A 213 7.98 -29.31 8.90
C ASP A 213 7.63 -27.89 9.37
N LEU A 214 7.03 -27.06 8.49
CA LEU A 214 6.70 -25.65 8.72
C LEU A 214 7.93 -24.76 8.97
N ARG A 215 9.10 -25.11 8.43
CA ARG A 215 10.27 -24.22 8.45
C ARG A 215 10.19 -23.23 7.29
N LEU A 216 10.44 -21.97 7.61
CA LEU A 216 10.42 -20.87 6.64
C LEU A 216 11.83 -20.66 6.09
N HIS A 217 11.94 -20.62 4.76
CA HIS A 217 13.14 -20.28 4.03
C HIS A 217 12.86 -19.05 3.18
N GLU A 218 13.41 -17.92 3.59
CA GLU A 218 13.20 -16.63 2.92
C GLU A 218 14.29 -16.38 1.87
N ALA A 219 13.89 -15.93 0.69
CA ALA A 219 14.80 -15.45 -0.35
C ALA A 219 14.21 -14.21 -1.04
N ARG A 220 15.01 -13.14 -1.15
CA ARG A 220 14.67 -12.01 -2.02
C ARG A 220 15.02 -12.37 -3.45
N TYR A 221 14.06 -12.20 -4.35
CA TYR A 221 14.26 -12.46 -5.79
C TYR A 221 14.57 -11.19 -6.58
N TRP A 222 14.45 -10.02 -5.96
CA TRP A 222 14.82 -8.73 -6.54
C TRP A 222 15.30 -7.74 -5.47
N GLU A 223 16.31 -6.94 -5.83
CA GLU A 223 16.77 -5.77 -5.09
C GLU A 223 17.18 -4.69 -6.09
N PRO A 224 16.85 -3.41 -5.87
CA PRO A 224 17.30 -2.35 -6.77
C PRO A 224 18.76 -1.99 -6.52
N ASP A 225 19.48 -1.60 -7.57
CA ASP A 225 20.76 -0.89 -7.44
C ASP A 225 20.59 0.59 -7.81
N MET A 226 20.56 1.45 -6.79
CA MET A 226 20.43 2.89 -6.95
C MET A 226 21.79 3.63 -6.93
N ALA A 227 22.90 2.93 -7.19
CA ALA A 227 24.20 3.57 -7.38
C ALA A 227 24.26 4.43 -8.66
N GLY A 228 23.29 4.24 -9.56
CA GLY A 228 23.24 4.84 -10.89
C GLY A 228 24.07 4.06 -11.89
N ASP A 229 23.69 4.14 -13.16
CA ASP A 229 24.42 3.51 -14.26
C ASP A 229 25.53 4.44 -14.77
N PRO A 230 26.81 4.03 -14.74
CA PRO A 230 27.91 4.78 -15.35
C PRO A 230 27.68 5.17 -16.82
N ALA A 231 26.97 4.34 -17.59
CA ALA A 231 26.62 4.63 -18.98
C ALA A 231 25.63 5.81 -19.10
N LEU A 232 24.78 6.02 -18.09
CA LEU A 232 23.84 7.15 -18.02
C LEU A 232 24.43 8.35 -17.27
N SER A 233 25.67 8.27 -16.78
CA SER A 233 26.30 9.31 -15.97
C SER A 233 26.37 10.68 -16.66
N ARG A 234 26.30 10.76 -18.00
CA ARG A 234 26.27 12.00 -18.79
C ARG A 234 24.97 12.28 -19.53
N ILE A 235 23.92 11.49 -19.28
CA ILE A 235 22.60 11.70 -19.89
C ILE A 235 22.10 13.13 -19.70
N THR A 236 21.57 13.71 -20.76
CA THR A 236 20.91 15.00 -20.74
C THR A 236 19.50 14.89 -20.12
N LEU A 237 18.91 16.04 -19.78
CA LEU A 237 17.53 16.04 -19.26
C LEU A 237 16.52 15.58 -20.33
N ASP A 238 16.74 15.94 -21.59
CA ASP A 238 15.87 15.54 -22.71
C ASP A 238 15.96 14.03 -22.94
N GLU A 239 17.16 13.45 -23.03
CA GLU A 239 17.33 11.99 -23.19
C GLU A 239 16.74 11.21 -22.01
N ALA A 240 16.88 11.71 -20.78
CA ALA A 240 16.26 11.09 -19.61
C ALA A 240 14.73 11.16 -19.67
N ALA A 241 14.18 12.27 -20.15
CA ALA A 241 12.74 12.42 -20.35
C ALA A 241 12.22 11.50 -21.46
N ASP A 242 12.94 11.38 -22.58
CA ASP A 242 12.58 10.51 -23.70
C ASP A 242 12.51 9.04 -23.26
N ARG A 243 13.54 8.56 -22.55
CA ARG A 243 13.56 7.18 -22.01
C ARG A 243 12.47 6.95 -20.97
N LEU A 244 12.19 7.93 -20.12
CA LEU A 244 11.11 7.83 -19.13
C LEU A 244 9.75 7.78 -19.81
N GLU A 245 9.51 8.62 -20.82
CA GLU A 245 8.27 8.60 -21.61
C GLU A 245 8.08 7.25 -22.31
N GLU A 246 9.14 6.72 -22.93
CA GLU A 246 9.13 5.39 -23.57
C GLU A 246 8.75 4.28 -22.58
N LYS A 247 9.45 4.19 -21.44
CA LYS A 247 9.17 3.16 -20.43
C LYS A 247 7.79 3.30 -19.81
N LEU A 248 7.31 4.53 -19.58
CA LEU A 248 5.94 4.75 -19.10
C LEU A 248 4.90 4.35 -20.14
N LEU A 249 5.13 4.63 -21.44
CA LEU A 249 4.23 4.18 -22.50
C LEU A 249 4.16 2.66 -22.56
N ASP A 250 5.29 1.96 -22.43
CA ASP A 250 5.31 0.50 -22.39
C ASP A 250 4.59 -0.05 -21.16
N ALA A 251 4.88 0.51 -19.98
CA ALA A 251 4.23 0.14 -18.72
C ALA A 251 2.71 0.34 -18.76
N ILE A 252 2.23 1.45 -19.33
CA ILE A 252 0.81 1.73 -19.51
C ILE A 252 0.20 0.78 -20.53
N ARG A 253 0.86 0.52 -21.68
CA ARG A 253 0.36 -0.41 -22.70
C ARG A 253 0.10 -1.80 -22.11
N LEU A 254 1.00 -2.29 -21.28
CA LEU A 254 0.85 -3.55 -20.58
C LEU A 254 -0.34 -3.52 -19.58
N ARG A 255 -0.49 -2.42 -18.82
CA ARG A 255 -1.57 -2.24 -17.84
C ARG A 255 -2.95 -1.93 -18.44
N LEU A 256 -3.03 -1.62 -19.74
CA LEU A 256 -4.29 -1.50 -20.46
C LEU A 256 -4.84 -2.86 -20.93
N ARG A 257 -4.08 -3.96 -20.78
CA ARG A 257 -4.57 -5.32 -21.07
C ARG A 257 -5.62 -5.74 -20.03
N ALA A 258 -6.89 -5.67 -20.38
CA ALA A 258 -8.02 -6.12 -19.57
C ALA A 258 -9.23 -6.45 -20.47
N ASP A 259 -10.08 -7.39 -20.05
CA ASP A 259 -11.35 -7.68 -20.74
C ASP A 259 -12.47 -6.71 -20.31
N VAL A 260 -12.14 -5.73 -19.47
CA VAL A 260 -13.05 -4.71 -18.92
C VAL A 260 -12.49 -3.31 -19.14
N PRO A 261 -13.33 -2.26 -19.17
CA PRO A 261 -12.85 -0.89 -19.33
C PRO A 261 -11.89 -0.47 -18.22
N VAL A 262 -10.86 0.31 -18.61
CA VAL A 262 -9.84 0.85 -17.70
C VAL A 262 -10.02 2.36 -17.59
N GLY A 263 -10.23 2.85 -16.37
CA GLY A 263 -10.27 4.29 -16.06
C GLY A 263 -8.93 4.84 -15.62
N VAL A 264 -8.88 6.13 -15.28
CA VAL A 264 -7.69 6.78 -14.71
C VAL A 264 -8.06 7.70 -13.55
N TYR A 265 -7.26 7.72 -12.50
CA TYR A 265 -7.36 8.74 -11.46
C TYR A 265 -6.71 10.05 -11.92
N ILE A 266 -7.41 11.17 -11.72
CA ILE A 266 -6.90 12.53 -11.97
C ILE A 266 -7.06 13.34 -10.69
N SER A 267 -5.93 13.70 -10.07
CA SER A 267 -5.89 14.60 -8.92
C SER A 267 -5.59 16.06 -9.32
N GLY A 268 -5.23 16.32 -10.57
CA GLY A 268 -4.68 17.62 -10.99
C GLY A 268 -3.22 17.82 -10.55
N GLY A 269 -2.58 16.79 -9.99
CA GLY A 269 -1.14 16.71 -9.78
C GLY A 269 -0.39 16.31 -11.05
N LEU A 270 0.93 16.53 -11.06
CA LEU A 270 1.80 16.20 -12.20
C LEU A 270 1.69 14.72 -12.62
N ASP A 271 1.69 13.83 -11.63
CA ASP A 271 1.92 12.40 -11.81
C ASP A 271 0.75 11.72 -12.50
N SER A 272 -0.45 11.84 -11.91
CA SER A 272 -1.71 11.36 -12.48
C SER A 272 -2.01 11.98 -13.84
N SER A 273 -1.66 13.27 -14.02
CA SER A 273 -1.86 13.95 -15.31
C SER A 273 -0.98 13.39 -16.43
N VAL A 274 0.28 13.03 -16.13
CA VAL A 274 1.15 12.39 -17.13
C VAL A 274 0.62 11.01 -17.48
N ILE A 275 0.18 10.21 -16.50
CA ILE A 275 -0.44 8.90 -16.76
C ILE A 275 -1.67 9.05 -17.65
N ALA A 276 -2.58 9.98 -17.33
CA ALA A 276 -3.77 10.22 -18.14
C ALA A 276 -3.43 10.63 -19.58
N ALA A 277 -2.48 11.56 -19.75
CA ALA A 277 -2.06 12.02 -21.08
C ALA A 277 -1.39 10.91 -21.91
N LEU A 278 -0.55 10.07 -21.30
CA LEU A 278 0.10 8.94 -21.98
C LEU A 278 -0.89 7.81 -22.28
N ALA A 279 -1.81 7.50 -21.38
CA ALA A 279 -2.88 6.52 -21.62
C ALA A 279 -3.74 6.93 -22.82
N ARG A 280 -4.11 8.21 -22.93
CA ARG A 280 -4.83 8.77 -24.08
C ARG A 280 -4.06 8.62 -25.41
N LYS A 281 -2.73 8.60 -25.41
CA LYS A 281 -1.95 8.34 -26.64
C LYS A 281 -2.10 6.89 -27.14
N LEU A 282 -2.35 5.95 -26.23
CA LEU A 282 -2.42 4.52 -26.52
C LEU A 282 -3.86 4.07 -26.77
N ASP A 283 -4.83 4.71 -26.13
CA ASP A 283 -6.25 4.38 -26.23
C ASP A 283 -7.07 5.58 -26.73
N THR A 284 -7.64 5.42 -27.92
CA THR A 284 -8.49 6.42 -28.58
C THR A 284 -9.98 6.24 -28.29
N THR A 285 -10.36 5.24 -27.48
CA THR A 285 -11.75 5.03 -27.05
C THR A 285 -12.17 6.04 -25.97
N GLN A 286 -13.43 6.00 -25.55
CA GLN A 286 -13.93 6.85 -24.48
C GLN A 286 -13.25 6.46 -23.15
N MET A 287 -12.39 7.34 -22.63
CA MET A 287 -11.63 7.11 -21.41
C MET A 287 -12.30 7.83 -20.24
N HIS A 288 -12.64 7.08 -19.20
CA HIS A 288 -13.21 7.61 -17.97
C HIS A 288 -12.11 8.07 -17.02
N SER A 289 -12.31 9.22 -16.38
CA SER A 289 -11.40 9.72 -15.35
C SER A 289 -12.16 10.03 -14.07
N PHE A 290 -11.50 9.83 -12.93
CA PHE A 290 -12.11 9.97 -11.61
C PHE A 290 -11.28 10.89 -10.71
N GLY A 291 -11.95 11.77 -9.97
CA GLY A 291 -11.32 12.69 -9.02
C GLY A 291 -12.14 12.91 -7.75
N VAL A 292 -11.47 13.37 -6.70
CA VAL A 292 -12.13 13.82 -5.45
C VAL A 292 -12.06 15.34 -5.39
N ARG A 293 -13.19 15.96 -5.03
CA ARG A 293 -13.30 17.38 -4.74
C ARG A 293 -13.58 17.57 -3.26
N PHE A 294 -13.12 18.68 -2.70
CA PHE A 294 -13.39 19.04 -1.31
C PHE A 294 -14.18 20.34 -1.27
N ALA A 295 -15.10 20.46 -0.31
CA ALA A 295 -15.84 21.70 -0.08
C ALA A 295 -14.92 22.82 0.46
N ASP A 296 -13.85 22.45 1.15
CA ASP A 296 -12.85 23.37 1.66
C ASP A 296 -11.78 23.66 0.58
N ASN A 297 -11.71 24.92 0.15
CA ASN A 297 -10.77 25.43 -0.83
C ASN A 297 -9.29 25.16 -0.49
N ALA A 298 -8.94 24.90 0.78
CA ALA A 298 -7.59 24.53 1.17
C ALA A 298 -7.16 23.17 0.59
N PHE A 299 -8.12 22.29 0.31
CA PHE A 299 -7.91 20.93 -0.22
C PHE A 299 -8.42 20.78 -1.67
N ASP A 300 -9.16 21.77 -2.18
CA ASP A 300 -9.78 21.68 -3.50
C ASP A 300 -8.75 21.78 -4.66
N GLU A 301 -8.67 20.73 -5.46
CA GLU A 301 -7.86 20.66 -6.69
C GLU A 301 -8.73 20.61 -7.96
N THR A 302 -10.04 20.83 -7.84
CA THR A 302 -11.03 20.77 -8.94
C THR A 302 -10.60 21.56 -10.19
N PRO A 303 -10.11 22.81 -10.10
CA PRO A 303 -9.75 23.57 -11.29
C PRO A 303 -8.65 22.87 -12.11
N GLN A 304 -7.67 22.25 -11.44
CA GLN A 304 -6.60 21.52 -12.11
C GLN A 304 -7.08 20.18 -12.65
N GLN A 305 -7.94 19.47 -11.91
CA GLN A 305 -8.56 18.22 -12.37
C GLN A 305 -9.33 18.44 -13.67
N ARG A 306 -10.19 19.46 -13.72
CA ARG A 306 -10.97 19.80 -14.91
C ARG A 306 -10.12 20.28 -16.08
N LEU A 307 -9.06 21.03 -15.81
CA LEU A 307 -8.11 21.45 -16.83
C LEU A 307 -7.45 20.22 -17.50
N VAL A 308 -6.99 19.26 -16.70
CA VAL A 308 -6.37 18.03 -17.22
C VAL A 308 -7.39 17.18 -17.95
N ALA A 309 -8.57 16.95 -17.36
CA ALA A 309 -9.62 16.16 -17.99
C ALA A 309 -10.06 16.75 -19.34
N GLY A 310 -10.24 18.07 -19.42
CA GLY A 310 -10.57 18.76 -20.65
C GLY A 310 -9.44 18.70 -21.70
N HIS A 311 -8.19 18.82 -21.27
CA HIS A 311 -7.01 18.73 -22.15
C HIS A 311 -6.79 17.31 -22.70
N VAL A 312 -6.97 16.29 -21.87
CA VAL A 312 -6.84 14.87 -22.25
C VAL A 312 -8.11 14.38 -22.97
N GLY A 313 -9.24 15.07 -22.81
CA GLY A 313 -10.53 14.72 -23.40
C GLY A 313 -11.16 13.48 -22.76
N THR A 314 -11.14 13.38 -21.42
CA THR A 314 -11.78 12.27 -20.69
C THR A 314 -13.23 12.57 -20.35
N GLU A 315 -14.03 11.52 -20.19
CA GLU A 315 -15.29 11.62 -19.46
C GLU A 315 -14.96 11.71 -17.96
N HIS A 316 -15.09 12.90 -17.38
CA HIS A 316 -14.67 13.15 -16.01
C HIS A 316 -15.81 12.98 -15.01
N HIS A 317 -15.55 12.14 -14.02
CA HIS A 317 -16.42 11.85 -12.90
C HIS A 317 -15.75 12.35 -11.63
N ASP A 318 -16.47 13.09 -10.81
CA ASP A 318 -15.93 13.60 -9.55
C ASP A 318 -16.94 13.44 -8.41
N ILE A 319 -16.43 13.27 -7.20
CA ILE A 319 -17.24 13.24 -5.98
C ILE A 319 -16.85 14.39 -5.07
N LEU A 320 -17.86 15.14 -4.59
CA LEU A 320 -17.66 16.10 -3.52
C LEU A 320 -17.58 15.34 -2.19
N CYS A 321 -16.44 15.41 -1.53
CA CYS A 321 -16.21 14.84 -0.21
C CYS A 321 -16.40 15.93 0.86
N THR A 322 -17.44 15.77 1.66
CA THR A 322 -17.75 16.61 2.82
C THR A 322 -17.21 16.00 4.12
N ALA A 323 -17.29 16.76 5.22
CA ALA A 323 -16.97 16.24 6.55
C ALA A 323 -17.87 15.04 6.92
N GLU A 324 -19.16 15.13 6.63
CA GLU A 324 -20.15 14.06 6.89
C GLU A 324 -19.82 12.78 6.11
N ASP A 325 -19.34 12.91 4.86
CA ASP A 325 -18.91 11.76 4.08
C ASP A 325 -17.68 11.07 4.70
N ILE A 326 -16.73 11.86 5.22
CA ILE A 326 -15.57 11.32 5.94
C ILE A 326 -16.03 10.60 7.21
N GLN A 327 -16.95 11.18 7.97
CA GLN A 327 -17.51 10.56 9.18
C GLN A 327 -18.18 9.23 8.87
N ALA A 328 -19.01 9.19 7.82
CA ALA A 328 -19.75 7.99 7.43
C ALA A 328 -18.81 6.88 6.92
N ALA A 329 -17.77 7.22 6.16
CA ALA A 329 -16.86 6.24 5.56
C ALA A 329 -15.81 5.70 6.54
N LEU A 330 -15.42 6.47 7.56
CA LEU A 330 -14.28 6.12 8.42
C LEU A 330 -14.39 4.73 9.10
N PRO A 331 -15.55 4.29 9.65
CA PRO A 331 -15.67 2.96 10.23
C PRO A 331 -15.34 1.82 9.26
N ASP A 332 -15.81 1.90 8.01
CA ASP A 332 -15.53 0.91 6.96
C ASP A 332 -14.07 0.96 6.52
N VAL A 333 -13.51 2.17 6.42
CA VAL A 333 -12.08 2.37 6.11
C VAL A 333 -11.20 1.68 7.15
N ILE A 334 -11.54 1.75 8.45
CA ILE A 334 -10.78 1.03 9.49
C ILE A 334 -10.98 -0.47 9.42
N TRP A 335 -12.19 -0.94 9.11
CA TRP A 335 -12.46 -2.36 8.89
C TRP A 335 -11.60 -2.96 7.76
N HIS A 336 -11.46 -2.25 6.63
CA HIS A 336 -10.66 -2.71 5.50
C HIS A 336 -9.15 -2.41 5.65
N GLY A 337 -8.79 -1.35 6.36
CA GLY A 337 -7.42 -0.92 6.58
C GLY A 337 -6.63 -1.80 7.56
N GLU A 338 -7.32 -2.43 8.53
CA GLU A 338 -6.74 -3.35 9.52
C GLU A 338 -5.57 -2.78 10.33
N SER A 339 -5.46 -1.45 10.42
CA SER A 339 -4.43 -0.73 11.14
C SER A 339 -4.98 0.62 11.60
N PRO A 340 -4.54 1.16 12.76
CA PRO A 340 -4.91 2.53 13.15
C PRO A 340 -4.42 3.52 12.09
N LEU A 341 -5.25 4.51 11.79
CA LEU A 341 -4.91 5.57 10.86
C LEU A 341 -4.74 6.87 11.63
N VAL A 342 -3.58 7.50 11.51
CA VAL A 342 -3.33 8.82 12.12
C VAL A 342 -3.88 9.98 11.28
N ARG A 343 -4.54 9.69 10.15
CA ARG A 343 -5.12 10.65 9.22
C ARG A 343 -6.38 10.09 8.57
N THR A 344 -7.27 10.97 8.14
CA THR A 344 -8.55 10.66 7.48
C THR A 344 -8.45 10.55 5.95
N ALA A 345 -7.29 10.85 5.35
CA ALA A 345 -7.09 10.86 3.90
C ALA A 345 -7.48 9.55 3.16
N PRO A 346 -7.41 8.36 3.78
CA PRO A 346 -7.96 7.14 3.19
C PRO A 346 -9.48 7.17 2.93
N ALA A 347 -10.28 7.90 3.72
CA ALA A 347 -11.74 7.91 3.56
C ALA A 347 -12.21 8.52 2.22
N PRO A 348 -11.71 9.68 1.77
CA PRO A 348 -12.04 10.17 0.44
C PRO A 348 -11.59 9.24 -0.71
N LEU A 349 -10.50 8.49 -0.55
CA LEU A 349 -10.06 7.51 -1.56
C LEU A 349 -10.96 6.26 -1.59
N PHE A 350 -11.49 5.85 -0.44
CA PHE A 350 -12.54 4.83 -0.36
C PHE A 350 -13.83 5.29 -1.07
N LEU A 351 -14.22 6.55 -0.89
CA LEU A 351 -15.38 7.12 -1.60
C LEU A 351 -15.12 7.23 -3.11
N LEU A 352 -13.90 7.55 -3.52
CA LEU A 352 -13.49 7.57 -4.92
C LEU A 352 -13.58 6.18 -5.55
N SER A 353 -13.09 5.13 -4.88
CA SER A 353 -13.19 3.76 -5.41
C SER A 353 -14.64 3.28 -5.54
N ARG A 354 -15.52 3.72 -4.64
CA ARG A 354 -16.97 3.50 -4.77
C ARG A 354 -17.54 4.18 -6.02
N LEU A 355 -17.18 5.44 -6.28
CA LEU A 355 -17.59 6.16 -7.50
C LEU A 355 -17.15 5.41 -8.78
N VAL A 356 -15.91 4.90 -8.80
CA VAL A 356 -15.41 4.08 -9.92
C VAL A 356 -16.31 2.85 -10.13
N ARG A 357 -16.61 2.13 -9.04
CA ARG A 357 -17.44 0.92 -9.07
C ARG A 357 -18.85 1.22 -9.57
N ASP A 358 -19.47 2.27 -9.03
CA ASP A 358 -20.83 2.70 -9.39
C ASP A 358 -20.92 3.15 -10.86
N SER A 359 -19.79 3.58 -11.44
CA SER A 359 -19.67 3.93 -12.86
C SER A 359 -19.43 2.72 -13.77
N GLY A 360 -19.48 1.50 -13.25
CA GLY A 360 -19.28 0.25 -14.01
C GLY A 360 -17.82 -0.05 -14.36
N ILE A 361 -16.87 0.70 -13.82
CA ILE A 361 -15.42 0.50 -14.02
C ILE A 361 -14.88 -0.38 -12.89
N ARG A 362 -13.93 -1.26 -13.22
CA ARG A 362 -13.29 -2.18 -12.24
C ARG A 362 -11.79 -1.98 -12.12
N VAL A 363 -11.18 -1.31 -13.09
CA VAL A 363 -9.72 -1.12 -13.18
C VAL A 363 -9.43 0.34 -13.40
N VAL A 364 -8.45 0.88 -12.66
CA VAL A 364 -7.99 2.26 -12.80
C VAL A 364 -6.48 2.37 -12.80
N LEU A 365 -5.94 3.24 -13.66
CA LEU A 365 -4.53 3.64 -13.62
C LEU A 365 -4.33 4.75 -12.59
N SER A 366 -3.21 4.70 -11.87
CA SER A 366 -2.85 5.73 -10.89
C SER A 366 -1.37 6.12 -10.93
N GLY A 367 -1.04 7.27 -10.33
CA GLY A 367 0.26 7.94 -10.43
C GLY A 367 1.24 7.71 -9.27
N GLU A 368 0.91 6.88 -8.28
CA GLU A 368 1.78 6.55 -7.14
C GLU A 368 3.09 5.90 -7.59
N GLY A 369 4.18 6.13 -6.85
CA GLY A 369 5.54 5.74 -7.20
C GLY A 369 6.37 6.86 -7.81
N ALA A 370 5.72 7.84 -8.47
CA ALA A 370 6.43 8.95 -9.10
C ALA A 370 7.18 9.83 -8.09
N ASP A 371 6.61 10.09 -6.91
CA ASP A 371 7.26 10.90 -5.88
C ASP A 371 8.49 10.22 -5.30
N GLU A 372 8.40 8.92 -5.07
CA GLU A 372 9.44 8.08 -4.50
C GLU A 372 10.63 7.93 -5.45
N TRP A 373 10.37 7.58 -6.71
CA TRP A 373 11.42 7.32 -7.70
C TRP A 373 12.03 8.59 -8.31
N LEU A 374 11.28 9.69 -8.38
CA LEU A 374 11.72 10.94 -9.04
C LEU A 374 11.81 12.14 -8.08
N ALA A 375 11.94 11.86 -6.78
CA ALA A 375 12.23 12.81 -5.72
C ALA A 375 11.19 13.95 -5.57
N GLY A 376 9.90 13.62 -5.62
CA GLY A 376 8.79 14.59 -5.60
C GLY A 376 8.43 15.15 -4.22
N TYR A 377 8.73 14.44 -3.13
CA TYR A 377 8.42 14.88 -1.78
C TYR A 377 9.39 15.93 -1.23
N ASP A 378 8.88 16.77 -0.32
CA ASP A 378 9.70 17.80 0.32
C ASP A 378 10.81 17.21 1.20
N ILE A 379 10.71 15.96 1.64
CA ILE A 379 11.77 15.29 2.44
C ILE A 379 13.11 15.26 1.70
N PHE A 380 13.09 15.09 0.38
CA PHE A 380 14.30 15.06 -0.44
C PHE A 380 14.95 16.44 -0.53
N LYS A 381 14.13 17.50 -0.56
CA LYS A 381 14.58 18.90 -0.55
C LYS A 381 15.12 19.27 0.84
N GLU A 382 14.41 18.86 1.89
CA GLU A 382 14.77 19.04 3.30
C GLU A 382 16.13 18.39 3.58
N ASP A 383 16.33 17.12 3.18
CA ASP A 383 17.60 16.40 3.32
C ASP A 383 18.75 17.15 2.65
N LYS A 384 18.57 17.55 1.39
CA LYS A 384 19.58 18.28 0.62
C LYS A 384 19.96 19.61 1.27
N VAL A 385 18.98 20.37 1.76
CA VAL A 385 19.23 21.64 2.46
C VAL A 385 19.91 21.40 3.81
N ARG A 386 19.47 20.40 4.58
CA ARG A 386 20.07 20.10 5.89
C ARG A 386 21.52 19.60 5.76
N ARG A 387 21.82 18.73 4.80
CA ARG A 387 23.21 18.32 4.50
C ARG A 387 24.07 19.49 4.02
N PHE A 388 23.49 20.38 3.21
CA PHE A 388 24.18 21.61 2.84
C PHE A 388 24.44 22.48 4.08
N TRP A 389 23.49 22.63 4.99
CA TRP A 389 23.67 23.39 6.23
C TRP A 389 24.68 22.73 7.18
N ALA A 390 24.68 21.40 7.30
CA ALA A 390 25.59 20.63 8.16
C ALA A 390 27.07 20.88 7.86
N ARG A 391 27.43 21.18 6.60
CA ARG A 391 28.79 21.54 6.21
C ARG A 391 29.27 22.90 6.78
N GLN A 392 28.35 23.75 7.23
CA GLN A 392 28.66 25.02 7.90
C GLN A 392 27.56 25.34 8.93
N PRO A 393 27.55 24.66 10.09
CA PRO A 393 26.45 24.69 11.05
C PRO A 393 26.09 26.10 11.56
N HIS A 394 27.08 26.99 11.63
CA HIS A 394 26.93 28.37 12.10
C HIS A 394 26.43 29.35 11.02
N SER A 395 26.20 28.90 9.78
CA SER A 395 25.70 29.77 8.72
C SER A 395 24.30 30.31 9.03
N THR A 396 24.11 31.62 8.90
CA THR A 396 22.80 32.29 8.97
C THR A 396 22.06 32.32 7.63
N ALA A 397 22.74 32.04 6.50
CA ALA A 397 22.16 32.07 5.16
C ALA A 397 21.54 30.73 4.73
N ARG A 398 22.27 29.62 4.91
CA ARG A 398 21.83 28.25 4.55
C ARG A 398 20.44 27.85 5.06
N PRO A 399 20.06 28.08 6.34
CA PRO A 399 18.72 27.72 6.82
C PRO A 399 17.58 28.47 6.11
N LYS A 400 17.85 29.64 5.51
CA LYS A 400 16.82 30.40 4.79
C LYS A 400 16.27 29.63 3.58
N LEU A 401 17.00 28.65 3.04
CA LEU A 401 16.52 27.79 1.96
C LEU A 401 15.30 26.94 2.35
N LEU A 402 15.13 26.59 3.64
CA LEU A 402 13.96 25.86 4.13
C LEU A 402 12.65 26.65 3.93
N SER A 403 12.72 27.98 3.92
CA SER A 403 11.55 28.84 3.65
C SER A 403 11.05 28.75 2.21
N ARG A 404 11.89 28.31 1.27
CA ARG A 404 11.49 28.04 -0.13
C ARG A 404 10.77 26.70 -0.29
N ILE A 405 10.98 25.78 0.65
CA ILE A 405 10.29 24.48 0.70
C ILE A 405 8.95 24.65 1.41
N HIS A 406 8.92 25.42 2.51
CA HIS A 406 7.72 25.67 3.30
C HIS A 406 7.29 27.15 3.22
N PRO A 407 6.69 27.60 2.10
CA PRO A 407 6.32 29.00 1.90
C PRO A 407 5.29 29.48 2.94
N TYR A 408 4.43 28.60 3.46
CA TYR A 408 3.46 28.94 4.51
C TYR A 408 4.12 29.34 5.85
N ALA A 409 5.26 28.74 6.19
CA ALA A 409 6.06 29.15 7.36
C ALA A 409 6.73 30.52 7.14
N ALA A 410 6.95 30.90 5.87
CA ALA A 410 7.45 32.21 5.49
C ALA A 410 6.36 33.29 5.56
N THR A 411 5.11 32.96 5.21
CA THR A 411 3.96 33.88 5.28
C THR A 411 3.45 34.09 6.70
N SER A 412 3.63 33.12 7.61
CA SER A 412 3.21 33.22 9.02
C SER A 412 4.24 33.92 9.95
N GLY A 413 5.33 34.46 9.39
CA GLY A 413 6.40 35.11 10.17
C GLY A 413 7.29 34.14 10.97
N GLN A 414 7.08 32.82 10.85
CA GLN A 414 7.81 31.81 11.62
C GLN A 414 9.21 31.50 11.06
N LYS A 415 9.54 31.92 9.84
CA LYS A 415 10.80 31.61 9.14
C LYS A 415 12.10 32.00 9.88
N ASP A 416 12.07 33.09 10.64
CA ASP A 416 13.22 33.59 11.41
C ASP A 416 13.09 33.26 12.91
N SER A 417 12.06 32.51 13.30
CA SER A 417 11.85 32.10 14.69
C SER A 417 12.98 31.17 15.15
N PRO A 418 13.55 31.38 16.35
CA PRO A 418 14.49 30.44 16.95
C PRO A 418 13.93 29.01 17.05
N LEU A 419 12.61 28.86 17.23
CA LEU A 419 11.95 27.54 17.30
C LEU A 419 11.96 26.82 15.95
N TRP A 420 11.76 27.54 14.85
CA TRP A 420 11.81 26.98 13.49
C TRP A 420 13.22 26.47 13.17
N GLN A 421 14.24 27.29 13.43
CA GLN A 421 15.62 26.86 13.22
C GLN A 421 16.02 25.73 14.17
N ALA A 422 15.62 25.79 15.44
CA ALA A 422 15.90 24.74 16.41
C ALA A 422 15.30 23.39 15.98
N PHE A 423 14.09 23.37 15.40
CA PHE A 423 13.48 22.17 14.86
C PHE A 423 14.35 21.51 13.79
N TRP A 424 14.81 22.28 12.80
CA TRP A 424 15.61 21.77 11.69
C TRP A 424 17.08 21.47 12.05
N LYS A 425 17.60 22.05 13.14
CA LYS A 425 18.95 21.79 13.69
C LYS A 425 19.08 20.44 14.40
N ARG A 426 17.97 19.80 14.80
CA ARG A 426 18.00 18.50 15.49
C ARG A 426 18.74 17.46 14.63
N GLY A 427 19.75 16.81 15.22
CA GLY A 427 20.60 15.82 14.55
C GLY A 427 21.24 16.30 13.25
N MET A 428 21.37 17.62 13.01
CA MET A 428 21.75 18.14 11.69
C MET A 428 23.15 17.69 11.25
N THR A 429 24.08 17.48 12.17
CA THR A 429 25.45 17.03 11.88
C THR A 429 25.60 15.52 11.81
N GLU A 430 24.55 14.75 12.12
CA GLU A 430 24.56 13.27 12.14
C GLU A 430 24.32 12.70 10.73
N THR A 431 25.00 13.23 9.71
CA THR A 431 24.70 12.95 8.29
C THR A 431 24.95 11.50 7.84
N ASP A 432 25.59 10.71 8.69
CA ASP A 432 25.90 9.29 8.48
C ASP A 432 24.78 8.36 8.99
N ASP A 433 23.80 8.89 9.74
CA ASP A 433 22.61 8.14 10.14
C ASP A 433 21.84 7.64 8.90
N PRO A 434 21.56 6.33 8.78
CA PRO A 434 20.81 5.78 7.65
C PRO A 434 19.43 6.40 7.42
N PHE A 435 18.83 6.91 8.49
CA PHE A 435 17.50 7.50 8.47
C PHE A 435 17.52 9.02 8.69
N TYR A 436 18.67 9.67 8.46
CA TYR A 436 18.92 11.10 8.72
C TYR A 436 17.80 12.04 8.23
N ALA A 437 17.27 11.81 7.04
CA ALA A 437 16.21 12.62 6.43
C ALA A 437 14.86 12.46 7.16
N HIS A 438 14.58 11.26 7.67
CA HIS A 438 13.33 10.86 8.30
C HIS A 438 13.28 11.19 9.80
N ARG A 439 14.43 11.24 10.49
CA ARG A 439 14.52 11.45 11.96
C ARG A 439 13.67 12.61 12.47
N ILE A 440 13.72 13.76 11.79
CA ILE A 440 12.96 14.95 12.21
C ILE A 440 11.45 14.66 12.25
N ARG A 441 10.94 13.99 11.22
CA ARG A 441 9.51 13.68 11.08
C ARG A 441 9.08 12.61 12.08
N TRP A 442 9.87 11.56 12.26
CA TRP A 442 9.61 10.51 13.24
C TRP A 442 9.64 11.06 14.67
N GLN A 443 10.67 11.82 15.05
CA GLN A 443 10.75 12.43 16.38
C GLN A 443 9.59 13.41 16.64
N ASN A 444 9.15 14.15 15.63
CA ASN A 444 8.00 15.05 15.76
C ASN A 444 6.69 14.28 15.96
N THR A 445 6.51 13.18 15.22
CA THR A 445 5.30 12.34 15.28
C THR A 445 5.27 11.45 16.52
N ALA A 446 6.43 11.03 17.05
CA ALA A 446 6.53 10.22 18.27
C ALA A 446 5.82 10.85 19.48
N TRP A 447 5.64 12.17 19.46
CA TRP A 447 4.79 12.88 20.42
C TRP A 447 3.36 12.31 20.50
N THR A 448 2.81 11.74 19.42
CA THR A 448 1.45 11.17 19.42
C THR A 448 1.34 9.91 20.28
N GLN A 449 2.45 9.21 20.56
CA GLN A 449 2.51 8.07 21.49
C GLN A 449 2.12 8.43 22.92
N ARG A 450 2.14 9.72 23.29
CA ARG A 450 1.76 10.16 24.65
C ARG A 450 0.32 9.83 25.02
N LEU A 451 -0.55 9.65 24.02
CA LEU A 451 -1.95 9.26 24.23
C LEU A 451 -2.14 7.73 24.31
N LEU A 452 -1.07 6.95 24.14
CA LEU A 452 -1.10 5.51 24.32
C LEU A 452 -0.99 5.17 25.81
N ALA A 453 -1.54 4.01 26.20
CA ALA A 453 -1.41 3.50 27.55
C ALA A 453 0.07 3.32 27.95
N PRO A 454 0.41 3.43 29.24
CA PRO A 454 1.79 3.30 29.71
C PRO A 454 2.49 2.03 29.22
N ASP A 455 1.80 0.89 29.19
CA ASP A 455 2.37 -0.40 28.74
C ASP A 455 2.61 -0.44 27.23
N VAL A 456 1.74 0.18 26.44
CA VAL A 456 1.94 0.29 24.98
C VAL A 456 3.12 1.23 24.69
N ARG A 457 3.21 2.34 25.42
CA ARG A 457 4.29 3.30 25.28
C ARG A 457 5.64 2.74 25.75
N SER A 458 5.67 1.92 26.81
CA SER A 458 6.91 1.29 27.29
C SER A 458 7.41 0.20 26.35
N ALA A 459 6.53 -0.41 25.55
CA ALA A 459 6.90 -1.32 24.47
C ALA A 459 7.46 -0.61 23.23
N ALA A 460 7.37 0.73 23.14
CA ALA A 460 7.93 1.48 22.03
C ALA A 460 9.45 1.34 22.00
N ASN A 461 9.97 0.79 20.90
CA ASN A 461 11.41 0.62 20.69
C ASN A 461 11.78 1.15 19.30
N ALA A 462 12.32 2.38 19.27
CA ALA A 462 12.74 3.02 18.03
C ALA A 462 13.88 2.25 17.35
N GLN A 463 14.82 1.69 18.13
CA GLN A 463 15.92 0.90 17.59
C GLN A 463 15.41 -0.37 16.90
N ALA A 464 14.39 -1.04 17.46
CA ALA A 464 13.80 -2.22 16.82
C ALA A 464 13.13 -1.90 15.48
N PHE A 465 12.52 -0.71 15.33
CA PHE A 465 12.01 -0.27 14.03
C PHE A 465 13.16 -0.02 13.04
N ASP A 466 14.19 0.70 13.48
CA ASP A 466 15.38 0.98 12.68
C ASP A 466 16.05 -0.31 12.20
N ASP A 467 16.27 -1.27 13.09
CA ASP A 467 16.89 -2.57 12.80
C ASP A 467 16.04 -3.36 11.79
N ALA A 468 14.71 -3.36 11.97
CA ALA A 468 13.80 -4.03 11.04
C ALA A 468 13.83 -3.42 9.64
N VAL A 469 13.94 -2.09 9.51
CA VAL A 469 14.13 -1.45 8.20
C VAL A 469 15.55 -1.70 7.67
N ALA A 470 16.57 -1.67 8.54
CA ALA A 470 17.98 -1.81 8.18
C ALA A 470 18.31 -3.17 7.58
N VAL A 471 17.71 -4.25 8.08
CA VAL A 471 17.88 -5.62 7.55
C VAL A 471 17.44 -5.74 6.09
N HIS A 472 16.53 -4.88 5.62
CA HIS A 472 16.05 -4.88 4.24
C HIS A 472 16.77 -3.87 3.33
N LEU A 473 17.83 -3.19 3.81
CA LEU A 473 18.65 -2.32 2.99
C LEU A 473 19.43 -3.14 1.93
N PRO A 474 19.35 -2.78 0.63
CA PRO A 474 20.00 -3.52 -0.44
C PRO A 474 21.53 -3.54 -0.33
N ALA A 475 22.13 -4.55 -0.97
CA ALA A 475 23.57 -4.65 -1.07
C ALA A 475 24.19 -3.38 -1.68
N GLY A 476 25.23 -2.84 -1.04
CA GLY A 476 25.91 -1.64 -1.54
C GLY A 476 25.19 -0.31 -1.29
N TRP A 477 24.08 -0.30 -0.52
CA TRP A 477 23.34 0.91 -0.11
C TRP A 477 24.25 2.05 0.40
N SER A 478 25.33 1.72 1.11
CA SER A 478 26.31 2.67 1.64
C SER A 478 27.13 3.42 0.58
N ARG A 479 27.09 2.99 -0.69
CA ARG A 479 27.74 3.66 -1.83
C ARG A 479 26.79 4.61 -2.56
N TRP A 480 25.49 4.48 -2.34
CA TRP A 480 24.49 5.32 -3.00
C TRP A 480 24.60 6.77 -2.59
N SER A 481 24.11 7.67 -3.43
CA SER A 481 24.02 9.08 -3.10
C SER A 481 23.06 9.31 -1.92
N PRO A 482 23.17 10.44 -1.20
CA PRO A 482 22.22 10.77 -0.14
C PRO A 482 20.76 10.81 -0.60
N LEU A 483 20.51 11.25 -1.84
CA LEU A 483 19.17 11.25 -2.41
C LEU A 483 18.66 9.82 -2.56
N ALA A 484 19.41 8.95 -3.22
CA ALA A 484 19.04 7.54 -3.43
C ALA A 484 18.79 6.80 -2.10
N ARG A 485 19.61 7.02 -1.08
CA ARG A 485 19.37 6.46 0.27
C ARG A 485 18.06 6.92 0.87
N THR A 486 17.75 8.21 0.75
CA THR A 486 16.49 8.79 1.25
C THR A 486 15.29 8.26 0.46
N GLN A 487 15.42 8.11 -0.86
CA GLN A 487 14.38 7.52 -1.73
C GLN A 487 14.05 6.09 -1.30
N TRP A 488 15.08 5.27 -1.10
CA TRP A 488 14.85 3.88 -0.67
C TRP A 488 14.22 3.80 0.72
N THR A 489 14.65 4.62 1.68
CA THR A 489 14.00 4.66 3.00
C THR A 489 12.53 5.09 2.88
N GLU A 490 12.20 6.05 2.01
CA GLU A 490 10.80 6.43 1.76
C GLU A 490 10.00 5.26 1.15
N ILE A 491 10.58 4.52 0.20
CA ILE A 491 9.96 3.32 -0.40
C ILE A 491 9.67 2.25 0.65
N ALA A 492 10.68 1.93 1.47
CA ALA A 492 10.64 0.83 2.42
C ALA A 492 9.81 1.14 3.69
N ALA A 493 9.84 2.39 4.18
CA ALA A 493 9.22 2.77 5.45
C ALA A 493 7.90 3.56 5.28
N PHE A 494 7.58 4.05 4.08
CA PHE A 494 6.37 4.83 3.83
C PHE A 494 5.55 4.31 2.65
N MET A 495 6.12 4.19 1.44
CA MET A 495 5.34 3.80 0.26
C MET A 495 4.72 2.41 0.41
N SER A 496 5.54 1.40 0.68
CA SER A 496 5.10 0.01 0.75
C SER A 496 4.20 -0.28 1.96
N PRO A 497 4.57 0.11 3.21
CA PRO A 497 3.79 -0.26 4.40
C PRO A 497 2.65 0.72 4.74
N TYR A 498 2.56 1.90 4.10
CA TYR A 498 1.51 2.88 4.38
C TYR A 498 0.74 3.31 3.12
N LEU A 499 1.42 3.83 2.10
CA LEU A 499 0.78 4.44 0.93
C LEU A 499 0.03 3.39 0.09
N LEU A 500 0.72 2.34 -0.37
CA LEU A 500 0.15 1.30 -1.23
C LEU A 500 -0.89 0.44 -0.53
N THR A 501 -0.89 0.41 0.81
CA THR A 501 -1.89 -0.31 1.60
C THR A 501 -3.09 0.58 1.94
N SER A 502 -2.92 1.58 2.82
CA SER A 502 -4.05 2.32 3.40
C SER A 502 -4.68 3.32 2.44
N GLN A 503 -3.95 3.74 1.40
CA GLN A 503 -4.44 4.67 0.37
C GLN A 503 -4.54 4.02 -1.01
N GLY A 504 -4.00 2.81 -1.18
CA GLY A 504 -4.10 2.01 -2.40
C GLY A 504 -5.02 0.81 -2.22
N ASP A 505 -4.44 -0.37 -2.03
CA ASP A 505 -5.12 -1.66 -2.03
C ASP A 505 -6.34 -1.71 -1.12
N ARG A 506 -6.23 -1.30 0.15
CA ARG A 506 -7.29 -1.53 1.15
C ARG A 506 -8.57 -0.77 0.84
N VAL A 507 -8.44 0.51 0.48
CA VAL A 507 -9.58 1.37 0.17
C VAL A 507 -10.14 1.11 -1.22
N ALA A 508 -9.32 0.69 -2.18
CA ALA A 508 -9.77 0.32 -3.52
C ALA A 508 -10.51 -1.02 -3.50
N MET A 509 -9.92 -2.05 -2.89
CA MET A 509 -10.48 -3.39 -2.83
C MET A 509 -11.73 -3.49 -1.96
N ALA A 510 -11.93 -2.56 -1.02
CA ALA A 510 -13.18 -2.44 -0.29
C ALA A 510 -14.41 -2.28 -1.21
N ASN A 511 -14.22 -1.69 -2.39
CA ASN A 511 -15.23 -1.55 -3.45
C ASN A 511 -14.89 -2.39 -4.69
N SER A 512 -14.06 -3.43 -4.53
CA SER A 512 -13.63 -4.35 -5.59
C SER A 512 -13.04 -3.63 -6.83
N ILE A 513 -12.15 -2.66 -6.59
CA ILE A 513 -11.43 -1.91 -7.64
C ILE A 513 -9.96 -2.31 -7.67
N GLU A 514 -9.48 -2.70 -8.86
CA GLU A 514 -8.07 -2.90 -9.14
C GLU A 514 -7.40 -1.59 -9.54
N VAL A 515 -6.42 -1.15 -8.75
CA VAL A 515 -5.55 -0.03 -9.11
C VAL A 515 -4.28 -0.58 -9.74
N ARG A 516 -3.85 -0.01 -10.86
CA ARG A 516 -2.61 -0.35 -11.56
C ARG A 516 -1.66 0.84 -11.58
N TYR A 517 -0.38 0.59 -11.31
CA TYR A 517 0.62 1.64 -11.06
C TYR A 517 1.75 1.61 -12.11
N PRO A 518 1.69 2.42 -13.18
CA PRO A 518 2.73 2.41 -14.22
C PRO A 518 4.11 2.87 -13.74
N PHE A 519 4.18 3.76 -12.74
CA PHE A 519 5.45 4.19 -12.14
C PHE A 519 6.12 3.10 -11.29
N LEU A 520 5.40 2.03 -10.98
CA LEU A 520 5.90 0.86 -10.23
C LEU A 520 6.17 -0.33 -11.17
N ASP A 521 6.29 -0.08 -12.47
CA ASP A 521 6.67 -1.11 -13.42
C ASP A 521 8.15 -1.50 -13.26
N PRO A 522 8.48 -2.81 -13.33
CA PRO A 522 9.84 -3.35 -13.34
C PRO A 522 10.84 -2.73 -14.33
N GLU A 523 10.40 -2.08 -15.40
CA GLU A 523 11.29 -1.41 -16.33
C GLU A 523 11.41 0.09 -16.05
N VAL A 524 10.44 0.65 -15.34
CA VAL A 524 10.43 2.05 -14.91
C VAL A 524 11.22 2.23 -13.61
N ASP A 525 11.10 1.31 -12.66
CA ASP A 525 11.89 1.30 -11.42
C ASP A 525 13.39 1.13 -11.72
N ASP A 526 13.77 0.18 -12.58
CA ASP A 526 15.14 -0.11 -12.99
C ASP A 526 15.75 1.11 -13.72
N LEU A 527 14.98 1.76 -14.61
CA LEU A 527 15.41 3.04 -15.22
C LEU A 527 15.61 4.13 -14.15
N CYS A 528 14.66 4.32 -13.24
CA CYS A 528 14.75 5.38 -12.22
C CYS A 528 15.90 5.16 -11.23
N ALA A 529 16.21 3.90 -10.91
CA ALA A 529 17.37 3.49 -10.12
C ALA A 529 18.69 3.78 -10.86
N ALA A 530 18.72 3.55 -12.18
CA ALA A 530 19.89 3.80 -13.03
C ALA A 530 20.13 5.30 -13.32
N LEU A 531 19.09 6.15 -13.30
CA LEU A 531 19.22 7.58 -13.63
C LEU A 531 20.02 8.36 -12.57
N PRO A 532 20.92 9.28 -12.98
CA PRO A 532 21.67 10.10 -12.05
C PRO A 532 20.78 11.14 -11.35
N ASP A 533 21.09 11.48 -10.10
CA ASP A 533 20.29 12.41 -9.29
C ASP A 533 19.96 13.74 -9.97
N ARG A 534 20.87 14.28 -10.79
CA ARG A 534 20.70 15.61 -11.43
C ARG A 534 19.51 15.69 -12.38
N VAL A 535 19.04 14.57 -12.94
CA VAL A 535 17.85 14.51 -13.80
C VAL A 535 16.58 14.13 -13.02
N LYS A 536 16.72 13.73 -11.76
CA LYS A 536 15.62 13.56 -10.80
C LYS A 536 15.35 14.87 -10.05
N MET A 537 16.39 15.46 -9.44
CA MET A 537 16.31 16.70 -8.66
C MET A 537 17.58 17.57 -8.79
N LEU A 538 17.41 18.83 -9.22
CA LEU A 538 18.47 19.85 -9.29
C LEU A 538 18.10 21.06 -8.42
N GLY A 539 19.01 21.46 -7.53
CA GLY A 539 18.65 22.43 -6.48
C GLY A 539 17.45 21.92 -5.66
N LEU A 540 16.40 22.74 -5.57
CA LEU A 540 15.11 22.43 -4.92
C LEU A 540 14.00 22.05 -5.92
N ARG A 541 14.34 21.90 -7.21
CA ARG A 541 13.38 21.52 -8.25
C ARG A 541 13.37 20.00 -8.40
N ASP A 542 12.24 19.41 -8.01
CA ASP A 542 11.95 17.97 -8.08
C ASP A 542 11.49 17.53 -9.47
N LYS A 543 11.46 16.19 -9.67
CA LYS A 543 10.82 15.52 -10.81
C LYS A 543 11.23 16.07 -12.17
N LEU A 544 12.51 16.40 -12.36
CA LEU A 544 12.94 17.13 -13.56
C LEU A 544 12.63 16.38 -14.86
N ALA A 545 13.00 15.10 -14.96
CA ALA A 545 12.70 14.27 -16.14
C ALA A 545 11.19 14.20 -16.41
N LEU A 546 10.37 13.93 -15.38
CA LEU A 546 8.92 13.87 -15.52
C LEU A 546 8.28 15.22 -15.86
N ARG A 547 8.76 16.33 -15.28
CA ARG A 547 8.32 17.68 -15.65
C ARG A 547 8.68 18.00 -17.09
N ARG A 548 9.81 17.48 -17.59
CA ARG A 548 10.20 17.63 -18.99
C ARG A 548 9.28 16.85 -19.92
N VAL A 549 8.94 15.60 -19.58
CA VAL A 549 7.88 14.84 -20.27
C VAL A 549 6.56 15.63 -20.26
N ALA A 550 6.10 16.04 -19.08
CA ALA A 550 4.86 16.79 -18.91
C ALA A 550 4.82 18.10 -19.70
N SER A 551 5.96 18.80 -19.86
CA SER A 551 6.03 20.05 -20.64
C SER A 551 5.68 19.88 -22.13
N ARG A 552 5.74 18.65 -22.64
CA ARG A 552 5.38 18.29 -24.02
C ARG A 552 3.92 17.82 -24.14
N LEU A 553 3.30 17.45 -23.01
CA LEU A 553 2.02 16.75 -22.97
C LEU A 553 0.89 17.56 -22.36
N LEU A 554 1.20 18.48 -21.44
CA LEU A 554 0.24 19.10 -20.53
C LEU A 554 0.38 20.63 -20.52
N PRO A 555 -0.67 21.35 -20.11
CA PRO A 555 -0.62 22.80 -19.93
C PRO A 555 0.45 23.25 -18.92
N ALA A 556 0.97 24.47 -19.10
CA ALA A 556 2.00 25.07 -18.26
C ALA A 556 1.62 25.13 -16.79
N GLU A 557 0.34 25.36 -16.51
CA GLU A 557 -0.27 25.40 -15.18
C GLU A 557 -0.09 24.09 -14.42
N ILE A 558 -0.01 22.95 -15.12
CA ILE A 558 0.15 21.63 -14.52
C ILE A 558 1.64 21.32 -14.31
N PHE A 559 2.49 21.46 -15.33
CA PHE A 559 3.89 21.03 -15.20
C PHE A 559 4.79 22.01 -14.43
N HIS A 560 4.39 23.27 -14.26
CA HIS A 560 5.03 24.21 -13.33
C HIS A 560 4.49 24.13 -11.90
N ARG A 561 3.39 23.40 -11.66
CA ARG A 561 2.74 23.31 -10.36
C ARG A 561 3.70 22.71 -9.31
N PRO A 562 3.84 23.35 -8.13
CA PRO A 562 4.49 22.72 -6.98
C PRO A 562 3.71 21.49 -6.51
N LYS A 563 4.41 20.48 -5.97
CA LYS A 563 3.75 19.32 -5.36
C LYS A 563 2.90 19.79 -4.16
N ARG A 564 1.66 19.31 -4.10
CA ARG A 564 0.83 19.38 -2.90
C ARG A 564 0.67 17.97 -2.34
N PRO A 565 0.86 17.75 -1.03
CA PRO A 565 0.53 16.47 -0.42
C PRO A 565 -0.98 16.28 -0.46
N TYR A 566 -1.42 15.06 -0.77
CA TYR A 566 -2.83 14.71 -0.65
C TYR A 566 -3.25 14.76 0.82
N ARG A 567 -4.28 15.55 1.13
CA ARG A 567 -4.75 15.83 2.50
C ARG A 567 -6.26 15.88 2.51
N ALA A 568 -6.83 15.54 3.66
CA ALA A 568 -8.26 15.65 3.94
C ALA A 568 -8.47 16.30 5.31
N PRO A 569 -9.64 16.91 5.57
CA PRO A 569 -10.02 17.37 6.90
C PRO A 569 -9.90 16.24 7.95
N MET A 570 -9.23 16.53 9.07
CA MET A 570 -8.98 15.54 10.14
C MET A 570 -9.91 15.77 11.33
N THR A 571 -9.46 16.47 12.37
CA THR A 571 -10.28 16.70 13.56
C THR A 571 -11.46 17.63 13.30
N THR A 572 -11.33 18.55 12.34
CA THR A 572 -12.43 19.41 11.87
C THR A 572 -13.55 18.62 11.18
N ALA A 573 -13.30 17.39 10.73
CA ALA A 573 -14.35 16.51 10.23
C ALA A 573 -14.96 15.62 11.31
N LEU A 574 -14.30 15.41 12.46
CA LEU A 574 -14.67 14.37 13.43
C LEU A 574 -15.13 14.91 14.79
N PHE A 575 -14.79 16.15 15.11
CA PHE A 575 -15.06 16.78 16.40
C PHE A 575 -15.80 18.10 16.20
N GLY A 576 -16.40 18.61 17.27
CA GLY A 576 -17.22 19.82 17.25
C GLY A 576 -18.72 19.52 17.26
N ALA A 577 -19.53 20.50 16.87
CA ALA A 577 -20.99 20.41 16.99
C ALA A 577 -21.62 19.29 16.13
N GLN A 578 -20.98 18.96 15.01
CA GLN A 578 -21.41 17.92 14.07
C GLN A 578 -20.63 16.60 14.25
N ALA A 579 -20.04 16.38 15.43
CA ALA A 579 -19.34 15.12 15.70
C ALA A 579 -20.34 13.94 15.70
N PRO A 580 -20.05 12.85 14.98
CA PRO A 580 -20.95 11.71 14.92
C PRO A 580 -20.97 10.97 16.27
N ALA A 581 -22.11 10.33 16.59
CA ALA A 581 -22.33 9.70 17.89
C ALA A 581 -21.26 8.66 18.26
N TYR A 582 -20.74 7.92 17.28
CA TYR A 582 -19.69 6.92 17.51
C TYR A 582 -18.38 7.53 18.05
N VAL A 583 -18.08 8.82 17.79
CA VAL A 583 -16.89 9.48 18.33
C VAL A 583 -17.02 9.65 19.84
N GLN A 584 -18.21 10.05 20.30
CA GLN A 584 -18.47 10.21 21.73
C GLN A 584 -18.47 8.86 22.44
N ASP A 585 -19.06 7.83 21.82
CA ASP A 585 -19.07 6.45 22.32
C ASP A 585 -17.65 5.87 22.48
N LEU A 586 -16.84 5.91 21.43
CA LEU A 586 -15.49 5.33 21.41
C LEU A 586 -14.48 6.07 22.29
N LEU A 587 -14.75 7.34 22.60
CA LEU A 587 -13.93 8.18 23.48
C LEU A 587 -14.56 8.37 24.87
N SER A 588 -15.61 7.62 25.19
CA SER A 588 -16.17 7.58 26.55
C SER A 588 -15.16 6.96 27.53
N GLU A 589 -15.27 7.29 28.81
CA GLU A 589 -14.40 6.70 29.84
C GLU A 589 -14.49 5.17 29.85
N GLU A 590 -15.68 4.60 29.68
CA GLU A 590 -15.87 3.16 29.57
C GLU A 590 -15.10 2.56 28.38
N SER A 591 -15.30 3.10 27.18
CA SER A 591 -14.64 2.61 25.96
C SER A 591 -13.12 2.77 26.01
N LEU A 592 -12.61 3.89 26.53
CA LEU A 592 -11.16 4.13 26.65
C LEU A 592 -10.49 3.14 27.60
N ASN A 593 -11.17 2.76 28.68
CA ASN A 593 -10.65 1.79 29.64
C ASN A 593 -10.85 0.33 29.19
N ARG A 594 -11.86 0.02 28.38
CA ARG A 594 -12.22 -1.34 27.95
C ARG A 594 -11.06 -2.14 27.34
N TYR A 595 -10.26 -1.51 26.47
CA TYR A 595 -9.20 -2.20 25.75
C TYR A 595 -7.80 -2.02 26.35
N GLY A 596 -7.62 -1.03 27.24
CA GLY A 596 -6.32 -0.76 27.88
C GLY A 596 -5.21 -0.28 26.94
N LEU A 597 -5.54 0.26 25.76
CA LEU A 597 -4.56 0.63 24.73
C LEU A 597 -4.14 2.12 24.79
N VAL A 598 -4.89 2.96 25.51
CA VAL A 598 -4.76 4.42 25.49
C VAL A 598 -4.71 5.03 26.89
N ASP A 599 -4.11 6.22 27.00
CA ASP A 599 -4.19 7.05 28.20
C ASP A 599 -5.53 7.79 28.24
N ALA A 600 -6.52 7.19 28.92
CA ALA A 600 -7.90 7.68 28.94
C ALA A 600 -8.00 9.15 29.37
N ALA A 601 -7.25 9.58 30.39
CA ALA A 601 -7.29 10.95 30.89
C ALA A 601 -6.69 11.95 29.88
N GLY A 602 -5.53 11.61 29.30
CA GLY A 602 -4.89 12.42 28.26
C GLY A 602 -5.74 12.55 27.01
N VAL A 603 -6.39 11.46 26.59
CA VAL A 603 -7.30 11.43 25.45
C VAL A 603 -8.54 12.28 25.72
N ALA A 604 -9.21 12.10 26.85
CA ALA A 604 -10.41 12.86 27.21
C ALA A 604 -10.13 14.37 27.26
N ALA A 605 -9.00 14.78 27.83
CA ALA A 605 -8.59 16.19 27.89
C ALA A 605 -8.38 16.79 26.48
N LEU A 606 -7.71 16.05 25.58
CA LEU A 606 -7.45 16.52 24.22
C LEU A 606 -8.72 16.49 23.34
N ALA A 607 -9.58 15.49 23.49
CA ALA A 607 -10.87 15.40 22.80
C ALA A 607 -11.81 16.53 23.24
N ALA A 608 -11.85 16.86 24.54
CA ALA A 608 -12.60 18.00 25.05
C ALA A 608 -12.09 19.34 24.48
N LYS A 609 -10.76 19.47 24.31
CA LYS A 609 -10.17 20.63 23.60
C LYS A 609 -10.68 20.69 22.15
N ALA A 610 -10.62 19.58 21.42
CA ALA A 610 -11.10 19.52 20.04
C ALA A 610 -12.58 19.89 19.93
N HIS A 611 -13.44 19.36 20.81
CA HIS A 611 -14.87 19.69 20.78
C HIS A 611 -15.14 21.18 21.07
N ARG A 612 -14.45 21.78 22.07
CA ARG A 612 -14.57 23.23 22.37
C ARG A 612 -14.09 24.14 21.25
N THR A 613 -13.23 23.64 20.37
CA THR A 613 -12.59 24.41 19.29
C THR A 613 -13.17 24.05 17.92
N ASP A 614 -14.30 23.35 17.89
CA ASP A 614 -14.96 22.87 16.66
C ASP A 614 -13.98 22.10 15.75
N GLY A 615 -13.21 21.20 16.38
CA GLY A 615 -12.19 20.38 15.76
C GLY A 615 -10.88 21.09 15.41
N ARG A 616 -10.74 22.41 15.63
CA ARG A 616 -9.51 23.15 15.30
C ARG A 616 -8.43 22.96 16.36
N MET A 617 -7.31 22.33 15.99
CA MET A 617 -6.21 22.05 16.91
C MET A 617 -5.03 23.00 16.71
N ALA A 618 -4.08 23.00 17.65
CA ALA A 618 -2.91 23.89 17.58
C ALA A 618 -1.90 23.48 16.50
N GLY A 619 -2.01 22.26 15.98
CA GLY A 619 -1.20 21.79 14.87
C GLY A 619 -1.42 20.32 14.56
N GLU A 620 -0.90 19.88 13.42
CA GLU A 620 -1.15 18.57 12.83
C GLU A 620 -0.86 17.40 13.77
N ARG A 621 0.17 17.46 14.62
CA ARG A 621 0.47 16.39 15.60
C ARG A 621 -0.67 16.15 16.60
N GLU A 622 -1.38 17.19 17.03
CA GLU A 622 -2.54 17.07 17.92
C GLU A 622 -3.69 16.38 17.19
N GLU A 623 -3.92 16.77 15.93
CA GLU A 623 -4.95 16.16 15.08
C GLU A 623 -4.65 14.68 14.85
N MET A 624 -3.40 14.37 14.49
CA MET A 624 -2.95 13.01 14.23
C MET A 624 -3.07 12.10 15.46
N ALA A 625 -2.77 12.63 16.66
CA ALA A 625 -2.89 11.86 17.88
C ALA A 625 -4.36 11.49 18.18
N LEU A 626 -5.29 12.44 18.04
CA LEU A 626 -6.72 12.17 18.26
C LEU A 626 -7.30 11.23 17.21
N VAL A 627 -6.99 11.44 15.93
CA VAL A 627 -7.45 10.56 14.85
C VAL A 627 -6.86 9.16 15.02
N GLY A 628 -5.58 9.05 15.37
CA GLY A 628 -4.92 7.77 15.66
C GLY A 628 -5.57 7.02 16.82
N VAL A 629 -5.90 7.70 17.92
CA VAL A 629 -6.60 7.08 19.06
C VAL A 629 -8.01 6.65 18.69
N LEU A 630 -8.78 7.51 18.04
CA LEU A 630 -10.15 7.18 17.62
C LEU A 630 -10.17 5.94 16.72
N THR A 631 -9.27 5.88 15.74
CA THR A 631 -9.20 4.76 14.80
C THR A 631 -8.62 3.49 15.44
N LEU A 632 -7.74 3.62 16.45
CA LEU A 632 -7.30 2.49 17.28
C LEU A 632 -8.47 1.90 18.08
N GLN A 633 -9.30 2.74 18.70
CA GLN A 633 -10.51 2.31 19.42
C GLN A 633 -11.51 1.63 18.48
N MET A 634 -11.72 2.18 17.27
CA MET A 634 -12.52 1.53 16.22
C MET A 634 -11.97 0.16 15.85
N LEU A 635 -10.66 0.05 15.61
CA LEU A 635 -10.03 -1.20 15.24
C LEU A 635 -10.15 -2.23 16.36
N ALA A 636 -9.94 -1.82 17.62
CA ALA A 636 -10.10 -2.68 18.78
C ALA A 636 -11.53 -3.21 18.90
N ARG A 637 -12.55 -2.36 18.75
CA ARG A 637 -13.96 -2.79 18.71
C ARG A 637 -14.23 -3.77 17.57
N ASN A 638 -13.73 -3.48 16.37
CA ASN A 638 -13.89 -4.34 15.20
C ASN A 638 -13.36 -5.76 15.42
N VAL A 639 -12.18 -5.91 16.04
CA VAL A 639 -11.49 -7.21 16.14
C VAL A 639 -11.76 -7.95 17.45
N LEU A 640 -11.98 -7.23 18.57
CA LEU A 640 -12.17 -7.83 19.89
C LEU A 640 -13.64 -8.06 20.23
N ASP A 641 -14.56 -7.20 19.76
CA ASP A 641 -15.98 -7.27 20.12
C ASP A 641 -16.86 -7.72 18.94
N GLU A 642 -16.68 -7.14 17.75
CA GLU A 642 -17.59 -7.33 16.62
C GLU A 642 -17.22 -8.51 15.69
N LEU A 643 -15.97 -8.98 15.77
CA LEU A 643 -15.43 -9.96 14.82
C LEU A 643 -16.27 -11.25 14.71
N PRO A 644 -16.71 -11.90 15.81
CA PRO A 644 -17.49 -13.13 15.71
C PRO A 644 -18.83 -12.92 14.98
N GLY A 645 -19.53 -11.81 15.26
CA GLY A 645 -20.79 -11.47 14.62
C GLY A 645 -20.64 -11.14 13.13
N ARG A 646 -19.59 -10.37 12.78
CA ARG A 646 -19.24 -10.06 11.39
C ARG A 646 -18.86 -11.33 10.62
N ALA A 647 -18.04 -12.20 11.20
CA ALA A 647 -17.64 -13.46 10.59
C ALA A 647 -18.84 -14.37 10.31
N SER A 648 -19.76 -14.51 11.26
CA SER A 648 -21.00 -15.27 11.08
C SER A 648 -21.86 -14.70 9.94
N THR A 649 -22.05 -13.38 9.92
CA THR A 649 -22.84 -12.70 8.87
C THR A 649 -22.23 -12.87 7.48
N LEU A 650 -20.91 -12.70 7.36
CA LEU A 650 -20.20 -12.85 6.09
C LEU A 650 -20.19 -14.30 5.61
N ARG A 651 -20.01 -15.25 6.53
CA ARG A 651 -20.06 -16.68 6.23
C ARG A 651 -21.43 -17.10 5.70
N ALA A 652 -22.52 -16.57 6.24
CA ALA A 652 -23.87 -16.85 5.77
C ALA A 652 -24.13 -16.31 4.35
N ARG A 653 -23.55 -15.15 3.99
CA ARG A 653 -23.64 -14.60 2.62
C ARG A 653 -22.93 -15.49 1.60
N LEU A 654 -21.85 -16.15 1.99
CA LEU A 654 -21.09 -17.05 1.11
C LEU A 654 -21.94 -18.23 0.62
N ASP A 655 -22.81 -18.79 1.48
CA ASP A 655 -23.66 -19.95 1.13
C ASP A 655 -24.68 -19.64 0.01
N ALA A 656 -24.94 -18.37 -0.26
CA ALA A 656 -25.80 -17.93 -1.35
C ALA A 656 -25.07 -17.73 -2.70
N THR A 657 -23.75 -17.96 -2.76
CA THR A 657 -22.91 -17.68 -3.95
C THR A 657 -22.43 -18.98 -4.61
N PRO A 658 -22.21 -19.01 -5.95
CA PRO A 658 -21.57 -20.15 -6.60
C PRO A 658 -20.18 -20.44 -6.02
N ILE A 659 -19.94 -21.71 -5.71
CA ILE A 659 -18.69 -22.21 -5.12
C ILE A 659 -18.14 -23.34 -6.01
N HIS A 660 -16.87 -23.23 -6.38
CA HIS A 660 -16.13 -24.26 -7.10
C HIS A 660 -15.21 -25.01 -6.13
N ILE A 661 -15.31 -26.34 -6.07
CA ILE A 661 -14.50 -27.18 -5.18
C ILE A 661 -13.74 -28.17 -6.04
N LEU A 662 -12.41 -28.16 -5.91
CA LEU A 662 -11.50 -29.12 -6.51
C LEU A 662 -10.98 -30.02 -5.38
N GLU A 663 -11.58 -31.19 -5.22
CA GLU A 663 -11.19 -32.20 -4.22
C GLU A 663 -10.52 -33.38 -4.89
N GLU A 664 -9.31 -33.71 -4.44
CA GLU A 664 -8.80 -35.09 -4.53
C GLU A 664 -9.29 -35.84 -3.29
N HIS A 665 -9.84 -37.03 -3.50
CA HIS A 665 -10.63 -37.81 -2.55
C HIS A 665 -10.04 -37.87 -1.12
N LEU A 666 -10.57 -37.03 -0.22
CA LEU A 666 -10.41 -37.20 1.24
C LEU A 666 -11.47 -38.16 1.81
N ASP A 667 -12.55 -38.43 1.08
CA ASP A 667 -13.67 -39.25 1.56
C ASP A 667 -13.49 -40.77 1.37
N SER A 668 -12.35 -41.26 0.86
CA SER A 668 -12.13 -42.71 0.66
C SER A 668 -11.32 -43.41 1.76
N ALA A 669 -11.13 -42.78 2.93
CA ALA A 669 -10.42 -43.40 4.06
C ALA A 669 -11.25 -43.51 5.35
N ALA A 670 -12.58 -43.40 5.26
CA ALA A 670 -13.51 -43.69 6.34
C ALA A 670 -14.73 -44.48 5.84
N ALA A 671 -14.47 -45.71 5.38
CA ALA A 671 -15.49 -46.77 5.25
C ALA A 671 -14.86 -48.13 5.57
#